data_AF-A0A2G3AIX4-F1
#
_entry.id   AF-A0A2G3AIX4-F1
#
_cell.length_a   1.000
_cell.length_b   1.000
_cell.length_c   1.000
_cell.angle_alpha   90.00
_cell.angle_beta   90.00
_cell.angle_gamma   90.00
#
_symmetry.space_group_name_H-M   'P 1'
#
loop_
_entity.id
_entity.type
_entity.pdbx_description
1 polymer ?
#
loop_
_entity_poly.entity_id
_entity_poly.type
_entity_poly.pdbx_seq_one_letter_code
_entity_poly.pdbx_strand_id
1 'polypeptide(L)'
;MRRPFHTNASYRLDALLEAKAKQGVQIYILLYKEVAIALKINSVYSKRKLVGIHENVRVLRYPDHFSSGVYLWSHHEKIVIVDHQICFIGGLDLCFGRYDSPEHKVGDCPPFIWPGKDYYNPRESEPNSWEDTMKDEIDRKKYPRMPWHDVHCALWGPPCRDAARHFVQRWNYAKRNKAPREQAIPLLMPQHHMVIPHYMGMSGEVDSGSNGVVRPHKSIKRHDSFSSGSSQDIPLLMPQEAEGGDSFKEEQKMNGFLTGHSFHDQRSRSSRIPFSFRKTRVEPLVPDLPMKGFVDELDQNLELSSNLVQPGMKKLDKDWWEKQERGDQVVSPEENGQVGPRVSCRCQVIRSVSQWSAGTSQIEESIHNAYCSLIEKAEHFVYIENQFFISGLSGDEVIKNRVLEALYRRIMRAYNEKKSFRVIVVIPLLPGFQGGLDDSGAASVRAIMHWQYRTICRGSNSILHNLNDLMGSRMHDYISFYGLRAYGRLFDGGPVASSQIYVHSKIMIVDDHTALIGSGNINDRSLLGSRDSEIGVLIEDKEFVESFMGGKARKAGKFALTLRLSLWSEHLGLRTGEVGQIKDPVIDPTYKDIWMATAKTNTMIYQDVFSCIPNDLMQSRASLRQCMASLKEKPCHTTIDLGIAPSKLESYQGGDIECIDPMERLKSVKGHLVSFPLDFMCKEDLRPVFNESEYYASAQVFH
;
A
#
# COMPACT_ATOMS: atom_id res chain seq x y z
N MET A 1 12.10 15.32 -3.74
CA MET A 1 12.67 13.97 -3.53
C MET A 1 13.65 13.91 -2.37
N ARG A 2 14.45 14.96 -2.12
CA ARG A 2 15.28 15.07 -0.89
C ARG A 2 14.80 16.23 -0.02
N ARG A 3 15.05 16.15 1.29
CA ARG A 3 14.73 17.20 2.29
C ARG A 3 15.99 17.58 3.08
N PRO A 4 16.08 18.81 3.63
CA PRO A 4 15.10 19.91 3.58
C PRO A 4 14.89 20.46 2.16
N PHE A 5 13.69 20.94 1.85
CA PHE A 5 13.33 21.23 0.45
C PHE A 5 14.05 22.46 -0.14
N HIS A 6 14.34 23.47 0.68
CA HIS A 6 14.95 24.74 0.25
C HIS A 6 16.41 24.57 -0.20
N THR A 7 17.16 23.66 0.41
CA THR A 7 18.55 23.33 -0.01
C THR A 7 18.60 22.31 -1.15
N ASN A 8 17.48 21.65 -1.47
CA ASN A 8 17.42 20.52 -2.40
C ASN A 8 16.43 20.77 -3.56
N ALA A 9 16.30 22.02 -4.02
CA ALA A 9 15.35 22.40 -5.07
C ALA A 9 15.58 21.62 -6.39
N SER A 10 16.83 21.28 -6.72
CA SER A 10 17.17 20.44 -7.89
C SER A 10 16.66 19.00 -7.80
N TYR A 11 16.33 18.53 -6.59
CA TYR A 11 15.72 17.22 -6.35
C TYR A 11 14.19 17.28 -6.33
N ARG A 12 13.55 18.38 -6.79
CA ARG A 12 12.12 18.40 -7.10
C ARG A 12 11.86 17.48 -8.30
N LEU A 13 10.77 16.72 -8.27
CA LEU A 13 10.55 15.64 -9.25
C LEU A 13 10.54 16.16 -10.69
N ASP A 14 9.82 17.25 -10.95
CA ASP A 14 9.77 17.89 -12.27
C ASP A 14 11.15 18.37 -12.74
N ALA A 15 11.92 19.05 -11.89
CA ALA A 15 13.28 19.50 -12.20
C ALA A 15 14.24 18.34 -12.48
N LEU A 16 14.11 17.24 -11.74
CA LEU A 16 14.91 16.03 -11.94
C LEU A 16 14.57 15.36 -13.28
N LEU A 17 13.28 15.23 -13.60
CA LEU A 17 12.84 14.68 -14.90
C LEU A 17 13.29 15.58 -16.05
N GLU A 18 13.23 16.90 -15.89
CA GLU A 18 13.74 17.86 -16.88
C GLU A 18 15.23 17.68 -17.14
N ALA A 19 16.03 17.63 -16.07
CA ALA A 19 17.47 17.46 -16.18
C ALA A 19 17.85 16.14 -16.88
N LYS A 20 17.13 15.05 -16.58
CA LYS A 20 17.35 13.76 -17.24
C LYS A 20 16.85 13.75 -18.69
N ALA A 21 15.71 14.38 -18.97
CA ALA A 21 15.22 14.52 -20.33
C ALA A 21 16.18 15.32 -21.24
N LYS A 22 16.81 16.38 -20.71
CA LYS A 22 17.86 17.17 -21.36
C LYS A 22 19.14 16.37 -21.62
N GLN A 23 19.40 15.32 -20.84
CA GLN A 23 20.48 14.36 -21.06
C GLN A 23 20.14 13.29 -22.11
N GLY A 24 18.96 13.37 -22.75
CA GLY A 24 18.50 12.42 -23.77
C GLY A 24 17.68 11.24 -23.23
N VAL A 25 17.44 11.17 -21.91
CA VAL A 25 16.66 10.09 -21.30
C VAL A 25 15.20 10.15 -21.76
N GLN A 26 14.68 9.03 -22.23
CA GLN A 26 13.27 8.88 -22.62
C GLN A 26 12.44 8.54 -21.39
N ILE A 27 11.42 9.36 -21.09
CA ILE A 27 10.64 9.25 -19.85
C ILE A 27 9.19 8.93 -20.21
N TYR A 28 8.69 7.80 -19.71
CA TYR A 28 7.34 7.31 -19.97
C TYR A 28 6.57 7.22 -18.65
N ILE A 29 5.44 7.92 -18.56
CA ILE A 29 4.63 8.00 -17.34
C ILE A 29 3.21 7.56 -17.65
N LEU A 30 2.72 6.55 -16.93
CA LEU A 30 1.35 6.11 -17.00
C LEU A 30 0.64 6.46 -15.69
N LEU A 31 -0.33 7.37 -15.75
CA LEU A 31 -1.11 7.80 -14.60
C LEU A 31 -2.50 7.17 -14.63
N TYR A 32 -3.06 6.92 -13.45
CA TYR A 32 -4.49 6.68 -13.32
C TYR A 32 -5.26 7.92 -13.78
N LYS A 33 -6.29 7.72 -14.61
CA LYS A 33 -7.30 8.75 -14.91
C LYS A 33 -8.44 8.56 -13.91
N GLU A 34 -8.68 9.56 -13.09
CA GLU A 34 -9.74 9.59 -12.10
C GLU A 34 -11.11 9.97 -12.66
N VAL A 35 -12.16 9.50 -11.97
CA VAL A 35 -13.50 10.07 -12.07
C VAL A 35 -13.52 11.34 -11.21
N ALA A 36 -13.40 12.51 -11.84
CA ALA A 36 -13.15 13.78 -11.15
C ALA A 36 -14.19 14.19 -10.09
N ILE A 37 -15.43 13.69 -10.17
CA ILE A 37 -16.46 13.92 -9.14
C ILE A 37 -16.23 13.09 -7.88
N ALA A 38 -15.56 11.94 -8.00
CA ALA A 38 -15.35 10.99 -6.92
C ALA A 38 -13.95 11.11 -6.28
N LEU A 39 -12.94 11.55 -7.04
CA LEU A 39 -11.57 11.63 -6.56
C LEU A 39 -10.90 12.91 -7.06
N LYS A 40 -10.30 13.66 -6.14
CA LYS A 40 -9.74 15.01 -6.39
C LYS A 40 -8.25 15.04 -6.77
N ILE A 41 -7.65 13.94 -7.24
CA ILE A 41 -6.20 13.89 -7.52
C ILE A 41 -5.72 14.78 -8.68
N ASN A 42 -6.63 15.20 -9.56
CA ASN A 42 -6.35 16.05 -10.72
C ASN A 42 -5.19 15.55 -11.61
N SER A 43 -5.30 14.33 -12.13
CA SER A 43 -4.27 13.77 -13.03
C SER A 43 -4.12 14.58 -14.32
N VAL A 44 -5.15 15.35 -14.71
CA VAL A 44 -5.13 16.25 -15.87
C VAL A 44 -4.03 17.29 -15.68
N TYR A 45 -3.99 17.94 -14.52
CA TYR A 45 -2.98 18.93 -14.16
C TYR A 45 -1.58 18.31 -14.20
N SER A 46 -1.40 17.14 -13.57
CA SER A 46 -0.12 16.42 -13.58
C SER A 46 0.35 16.09 -15.00
N LYS A 47 -0.55 15.60 -15.88
CA LYS A 47 -0.21 15.37 -17.30
C LYS A 47 0.23 16.66 -17.99
N ARG A 48 -0.53 17.76 -17.86
CA ARG A 48 -0.19 19.03 -18.51
C ARG A 48 1.17 19.55 -18.06
N LYS A 49 1.43 19.51 -16.76
CA LYS A 49 2.71 19.94 -16.18
C LYS A 49 3.87 19.09 -16.68
N LEU A 50 3.74 17.77 -16.61
CA LEU A 50 4.81 16.83 -16.99
C LEU A 50 5.14 16.85 -18.48
N VAL A 51 4.12 16.88 -19.35
CA VAL A 51 4.33 16.99 -20.81
C VAL A 51 4.97 18.33 -21.19
N GLY A 52 4.67 19.40 -20.43
CA GLY A 52 5.27 20.72 -20.63
C GLY A 52 6.75 20.82 -20.24
N ILE A 53 7.34 19.80 -19.61
CA ILE A 53 8.74 19.84 -19.15
C ILE A 53 9.74 19.70 -20.31
N HIS A 54 9.56 18.68 -21.15
CA HIS A 54 10.49 18.36 -22.25
C HIS A 54 9.83 17.40 -23.24
N GLU A 55 10.22 17.43 -24.52
CA GLU A 55 9.71 16.54 -25.58
C GLU A 55 9.95 15.03 -25.35
N ASN A 56 10.91 14.71 -24.47
CA ASN A 56 11.26 13.33 -24.11
C ASN A 56 10.35 12.77 -23.00
N VAL A 57 9.49 13.62 -22.39
CA VAL A 57 8.55 13.24 -21.34
C VAL A 57 7.19 12.96 -21.96
N ARG A 58 6.77 11.69 -21.93
CA ARG A 58 5.50 11.23 -22.50
C ARG A 58 4.59 10.73 -21.39
N VAL A 59 3.35 11.24 -21.37
CA VAL A 59 2.40 10.93 -20.30
C VAL A 59 1.07 10.43 -20.87
N LEU A 60 0.69 9.23 -20.47
CA LEU A 60 -0.62 8.65 -20.69
C LEU A 60 -1.44 8.65 -19.41
N ARG A 61 -2.76 8.78 -19.57
CA ARG A 61 -3.73 8.63 -18.48
C ARG A 61 -4.78 7.62 -18.88
N TYR A 62 -5.05 6.61 -18.08
CA TYR A 62 -5.97 5.53 -18.41
C TYR A 62 -6.59 4.99 -17.10
N PRO A 63 -7.84 4.46 -17.08
CA PRO A 63 -8.78 4.21 -18.17
C PRO A 63 -9.59 5.42 -18.64
N ASP A 64 -10.08 5.42 -19.88
CA ASP A 64 -11.14 6.36 -20.29
C ASP A 64 -12.51 5.79 -19.88
N HIS A 65 -13.03 6.23 -18.72
CA HIS A 65 -14.22 5.64 -18.07
C HIS A 65 -15.43 5.47 -18.98
N PHE A 66 -15.76 6.49 -19.79
CA PHE A 66 -16.93 6.45 -20.67
C PHE A 66 -16.84 5.36 -21.75
N SER A 67 -15.65 5.21 -22.36
CA SER A 67 -15.43 4.22 -23.43
C SER A 67 -15.10 2.82 -22.90
N SER A 68 -14.51 2.72 -21.71
CA SER A 68 -14.13 1.45 -21.09
C SER A 68 -15.24 0.84 -20.22
N GLY A 69 -16.22 1.63 -19.78
CA GLY A 69 -17.23 1.19 -18.81
C GLY A 69 -16.69 0.97 -17.39
N VAL A 70 -15.41 1.30 -17.14
CA VAL A 70 -14.75 1.11 -15.83
C VAL A 70 -14.88 2.39 -15.03
N TYR A 71 -15.80 2.43 -14.05
CA TYR A 71 -16.04 3.63 -13.23
C TYR A 71 -15.53 3.52 -11.79
N LEU A 72 -15.30 2.29 -11.29
CA LEU A 72 -15.02 2.06 -9.86
C LEU A 72 -13.56 1.70 -9.58
N TRP A 73 -12.88 1.11 -10.56
CA TRP A 73 -11.54 0.52 -10.38
C TRP A 73 -10.44 1.46 -10.80
N SER A 74 -9.27 1.32 -10.18
CA SER A 74 -8.12 2.17 -10.39
C SER A 74 -6.86 1.42 -10.80
N HIS A 75 -5.89 2.19 -11.29
CA HIS A 75 -4.51 1.75 -11.41
C HIS A 75 -3.78 2.14 -10.15
N HIS A 76 -3.46 1.15 -9.32
CA HIS A 76 -3.04 1.36 -7.95
C HIS A 76 -1.59 0.92 -7.68
N GLU A 77 -0.88 0.41 -8.69
CA GLU A 77 0.55 0.16 -8.60
C GLU A 77 1.39 1.44 -8.51
N LYS A 78 2.50 1.37 -7.78
CA LYS A 78 3.53 2.40 -7.74
C LYS A 78 4.86 1.79 -8.14
N ILE A 79 5.30 2.10 -9.35
CA ILE A 79 6.55 1.59 -9.91
C ILE A 79 7.39 2.68 -10.54
N VAL A 80 8.71 2.60 -10.35
CA VAL A 80 9.71 3.39 -11.08
C VAL A 80 10.76 2.43 -11.62
N ILE A 81 11.00 2.47 -12.91
CA ILE A 81 11.95 1.58 -13.59
C ILE A 81 12.97 2.44 -14.31
N VAL A 82 14.25 2.22 -14.02
CA VAL A 82 15.38 2.92 -14.63
C VAL A 82 16.18 1.91 -15.45
N ASP A 83 16.25 2.14 -16.76
CA ASP A 83 17.04 1.40 -17.74
C ASP A 83 16.85 -0.13 -17.72
N HIS A 84 15.73 -0.63 -17.20
CA HIS A 84 15.48 -2.06 -16.95
C HIS A 84 16.52 -2.73 -16.04
N GLN A 85 17.29 -1.93 -15.30
CA GLN A 85 18.33 -2.39 -14.38
C GLN A 85 17.89 -2.29 -12.93
N ILE A 86 17.16 -1.22 -12.60
CA ILE A 86 16.68 -0.94 -11.25
C ILE A 86 15.17 -0.69 -11.30
N CYS A 87 14.41 -1.40 -10.46
CA CYS A 87 12.98 -1.18 -10.31
C CYS A 87 12.63 -0.94 -8.84
N PHE A 88 11.85 0.10 -8.57
CA PHE A 88 11.26 0.39 -7.27
C PHE A 88 9.79 -0.04 -7.29
N ILE A 89 9.35 -0.80 -6.27
CA ILE A 89 7.97 -1.31 -6.11
C ILE A 89 7.54 -1.18 -4.64
N GLY A 90 6.30 -0.77 -4.39
CA GLY A 90 5.68 -0.74 -3.05
C GLY A 90 4.38 0.08 -3.00
N GLY A 91 4.07 0.66 -1.83
CA GLY A 91 2.90 1.52 -1.54
C GLY A 91 3.02 3.06 -1.75
N LEU A 92 4.18 3.63 -2.04
CA LEU A 92 4.50 5.07 -2.03
C LEU A 92 4.33 5.61 -3.44
N ASP A 93 3.33 6.47 -3.56
CA ASP A 93 3.19 7.32 -4.73
C ASP A 93 4.22 8.46 -4.68
N LEU A 94 4.66 8.93 -5.86
CA LEU A 94 5.41 10.18 -5.99
C LEU A 94 4.48 11.40 -5.88
N CYS A 95 3.82 11.53 -4.72
CA CYS A 95 2.75 12.50 -4.45
C CYS A 95 2.99 13.25 -3.12
N PHE A 96 2.21 14.31 -2.90
CA PHE A 96 2.21 15.05 -1.64
C PHE A 96 1.79 14.18 -0.44
N GLY A 97 2.35 14.48 0.73
CA GLY A 97 2.03 13.85 2.00
C GLY A 97 2.69 12.49 2.24
N ARG A 98 3.44 11.96 1.26
CA ARG A 98 4.08 10.63 1.33
C ARG A 98 5.47 10.65 1.95
N TYR A 99 6.16 11.78 1.86
CA TYR A 99 7.50 11.89 2.44
C TYR A 99 7.38 11.88 3.97
N ASP A 100 8.08 10.96 4.63
CA ASP A 100 8.22 10.93 6.07
C ASP A 100 9.56 10.31 6.46
N SER A 101 9.87 10.33 7.76
CA SER A 101 11.01 9.66 8.37
C SER A 101 10.55 8.88 9.62
N PRO A 102 11.36 7.95 10.14
CA PRO A 102 11.00 7.13 11.32
C PRO A 102 10.63 7.94 12.57
N GLU A 103 10.99 9.22 12.63
CA GLU A 103 10.59 10.12 13.72
C GLU A 103 9.10 10.53 13.66
N HIS A 104 8.45 10.41 12.50
CA HIS A 104 7.03 10.70 12.30
C HIS A 104 6.54 12.02 12.91
N LYS A 105 7.28 13.11 12.65
CA LYS A 105 6.97 14.41 13.27
C LYS A 105 5.59 14.90 12.87
N VAL A 106 4.87 15.43 13.86
CA VAL A 106 3.51 15.96 13.69
C VAL A 106 3.48 17.47 13.38
N GLY A 107 4.57 18.20 13.65
CA GLY A 107 4.69 19.65 13.44
C GLY A 107 5.89 20.04 12.57
N ASP A 108 5.77 21.16 11.87
CA ASP A 108 6.80 21.72 10.97
C ASP A 108 6.51 23.20 10.68
N CYS A 109 6.59 24.05 11.72
CA CYS A 109 6.38 25.50 11.61
C CYS A 109 7.55 26.26 12.27
N PRO A 110 8.30 27.11 11.52
CA PRO A 110 8.13 27.41 10.08
C PRO A 110 8.39 26.19 9.17
N PRO A 111 7.87 26.18 7.92
CA PRO A 111 8.01 25.05 7.00
C PRO A 111 9.48 24.77 6.68
N PHE A 112 9.98 23.60 7.10
CA PHE A 112 11.36 23.19 6.87
C PHE A 112 11.44 21.87 6.09
N ILE A 113 10.69 20.87 6.54
CA ILE A 113 10.67 19.55 5.91
C ILE A 113 9.57 19.47 4.85
N TRP A 114 8.33 19.84 5.15
CA TRP A 114 7.16 19.64 4.27
C TRP A 114 6.66 20.98 3.71
N PRO A 115 6.96 21.37 2.46
CA PRO A 115 6.49 22.63 1.89
C PRO A 115 5.04 22.57 1.43
N GLY A 116 4.27 23.64 1.68
CA GLY A 116 2.93 23.83 1.12
C GLY A 116 2.01 22.63 1.36
N LYS A 117 1.41 22.12 0.27
CA LYS A 117 0.48 20.98 0.28
C LYS A 117 1.08 19.65 0.75
N ASP A 118 2.40 19.60 0.91
CA ASP A 118 3.06 18.43 1.46
C ASP A 118 2.94 18.32 2.99
N TYR A 119 2.63 19.43 3.68
CA TYR A 119 2.14 19.39 5.06
C TYR A 119 0.66 18.98 5.02
N TYR A 120 0.45 17.68 5.09
CA TYR A 120 -0.81 17.05 4.69
C TYR A 120 -1.48 16.33 5.85
N ASN A 121 -2.79 16.55 5.99
CA ASN A 121 -3.65 15.77 6.86
C ASN A 121 -5.05 15.65 6.22
N PRO A 122 -5.36 14.53 5.54
CA PRO A 122 -6.60 14.36 4.81
C PRO A 122 -7.82 14.28 5.72
N ARG A 123 -7.65 13.90 6.99
CA ARG A 123 -8.74 13.86 7.98
C ARG A 123 -9.32 15.26 8.18
N GLU A 124 -8.42 16.24 8.32
CA GLU A 124 -8.74 17.65 8.58
C GLU A 124 -9.18 18.38 7.30
N SER A 125 -8.39 18.31 6.22
CA SER A 125 -8.76 18.93 4.94
C SER A 125 -8.13 18.22 3.75
N GLU A 126 -8.95 17.92 2.74
CA GLU A 126 -8.49 17.52 1.43
C GLU A 126 -8.48 18.73 0.47
N PRO A 127 -7.33 19.07 -0.15
CA PRO A 127 -7.24 20.22 -1.05
C PRO A 127 -8.24 20.17 -2.20
N ASN A 128 -9.00 21.26 -2.38
CA ASN A 128 -9.91 21.41 -3.52
C ASN A 128 -9.18 21.71 -4.84
N SER A 129 -7.92 22.16 -4.76
CA SER A 129 -7.03 22.39 -5.90
C SER A 129 -5.64 21.90 -5.56
N TRP A 130 -4.91 21.37 -6.54
CA TRP A 130 -3.51 20.94 -6.41
C TRP A 130 -2.51 21.88 -7.11
N GLU A 131 -2.98 22.98 -7.69
CA GLU A 131 -2.16 23.86 -8.53
C GLU A 131 -1.23 24.76 -7.68
N ASP A 132 -1.75 25.32 -6.59
CA ASP A 132 -0.98 26.14 -5.63
C ASP A 132 -0.12 25.28 -4.70
N THR A 133 0.88 24.60 -5.26
CA THR A 133 1.67 23.55 -4.56
C THR A 133 2.36 24.04 -3.27
N MET A 134 2.79 25.30 -3.22
CA MET A 134 3.53 25.88 -2.10
C MET A 134 2.64 26.54 -1.04
N LYS A 135 1.33 26.58 -1.26
CA LYS A 135 0.36 27.09 -0.28
C LYS A 135 -0.06 25.96 0.65
N ASP A 136 0.00 26.23 1.96
CA ASP A 136 -0.50 25.30 2.96
C ASP A 136 -2.01 25.13 2.84
N GLU A 137 -2.48 23.89 2.94
CA GLU A 137 -3.92 23.57 3.02
C GLU A 137 -4.47 23.80 4.43
N ILE A 138 -3.65 23.51 5.45
CA ILE A 138 -4.03 23.58 6.86
C ILE A 138 -3.08 24.52 7.63
N ASP A 139 -3.60 25.20 8.65
CA ASP A 139 -2.83 26.08 9.51
C ASP A 139 -1.89 25.26 10.41
N ARG A 140 -0.58 25.31 10.13
CA ARG A 140 0.46 24.55 10.85
C ARG A 140 0.54 24.87 12.34
N LYS A 141 0.05 26.03 12.79
CA LYS A 141 0.03 26.40 14.21
C LYS A 141 -1.12 25.74 14.97
N LYS A 142 -2.12 25.21 14.26
CA LYS A 142 -3.35 24.64 14.83
C LYS A 142 -3.49 23.16 14.58
N TYR A 143 -3.09 22.68 13.40
CA TYR A 143 -3.33 21.32 12.96
C TYR A 143 -2.02 20.56 12.81
N PRO A 144 -1.89 19.36 13.39
CA PRO A 144 -0.79 18.47 13.08
C PRO A 144 -0.94 17.92 11.65
N ARG A 145 0.19 17.70 10.97
CA ARG A 145 0.19 16.81 9.80
C ARG A 145 -0.08 15.36 10.24
N MET A 146 -0.53 14.51 9.32
CA MET A 146 -0.73 13.08 9.58
C MET A 146 0.49 12.29 9.08
N PRO A 147 1.33 11.73 9.97
CA PRO A 147 2.47 10.89 9.58
C PRO A 147 2.10 9.76 8.61
N TRP A 148 3.05 9.40 7.76
CA TRP A 148 2.89 8.41 6.70
C TRP A 148 3.94 7.32 6.88
N HIS A 149 3.48 6.11 7.20
CA HIS A 149 4.32 4.94 7.32
C HIS A 149 4.10 4.02 6.12
N ASP A 150 5.17 3.64 5.43
CA ASP A 150 5.08 2.85 4.20
C ASP A 150 6.38 2.10 3.91
N VAL A 151 6.30 1.03 3.12
CA VAL A 151 7.44 0.14 2.82
C VAL A 151 7.60 -0.09 1.33
N HIS A 152 8.85 0.04 0.88
CA HIS A 152 9.27 0.03 -0.52
C HIS A 152 10.48 -0.86 -0.68
N CYS A 153 10.63 -1.46 -1.85
CA CYS A 153 11.82 -2.20 -2.20
C CYS A 153 12.38 -1.74 -3.54
N ALA A 154 13.71 -1.83 -3.66
CA ALA A 154 14.43 -1.71 -4.91
C ALA A 154 14.90 -3.11 -5.35
N LEU A 155 14.74 -3.40 -6.63
CA LEU A 155 15.01 -4.69 -7.24
C LEU A 155 16.00 -4.52 -8.39
N TRP A 156 16.96 -5.45 -8.48
CA TRP A 156 17.93 -5.56 -9.57
C TRP A 156 17.80 -6.90 -10.28
N GLY A 157 18.29 -6.97 -11.52
CA GLY A 157 18.37 -8.22 -12.27
C GLY A 157 17.03 -8.65 -12.90
N PRO A 158 16.78 -9.96 -13.06
CA PRO A 158 15.60 -10.48 -13.76
C PRO A 158 14.24 -9.93 -13.29
N PRO A 159 13.97 -9.78 -11.97
CA PRO A 159 12.69 -9.23 -11.48
C PRO A 159 12.41 -7.80 -11.96
N CYS A 160 13.45 -6.98 -12.13
CA CYS A 160 13.32 -5.63 -12.69
C CYS A 160 12.79 -5.68 -14.14
N ARG A 161 13.26 -6.65 -14.92
CA ARG A 161 12.80 -6.86 -16.30
C ARG A 161 11.36 -7.34 -16.36
N ASP A 162 10.93 -8.16 -15.40
CA ASP A 162 9.55 -8.60 -15.30
C ASP A 162 8.60 -7.44 -14.97
N ALA A 163 8.99 -6.56 -14.04
CA ALA A 163 8.27 -5.31 -13.76
C ALA A 163 8.23 -4.39 -15.00
N ALA A 164 9.32 -4.33 -15.77
CA ALA A 164 9.34 -3.59 -17.03
C ALA A 164 8.43 -4.19 -18.10
N ARG A 165 8.36 -5.52 -18.21
CA ARG A 165 7.42 -6.19 -19.11
C ARG A 165 5.98 -5.85 -18.74
N HIS A 166 5.65 -5.83 -17.45
CA HIS A 166 4.35 -5.38 -16.95
C HIS A 166 4.05 -3.92 -17.38
N PHE A 167 5.00 -2.99 -17.19
CA PHE A 167 4.81 -1.60 -17.61
C PHE A 167 4.61 -1.48 -19.13
N VAL A 168 5.45 -2.15 -19.94
CA VAL A 168 5.37 -2.16 -21.40
C VAL A 168 4.03 -2.69 -21.88
N GLN A 169 3.54 -3.78 -21.29
CA GLN A 169 2.23 -4.36 -21.60
C GLN A 169 1.11 -3.33 -21.41
N ARG A 170 1.07 -2.70 -20.23
CA ARG A 170 0.04 -1.70 -19.89
C ARG A 170 0.15 -0.44 -20.72
N TRP A 171 1.36 0.06 -20.95
CA TRP A 171 1.60 1.20 -21.82
C TRP A 171 1.06 0.96 -23.23
N ASN A 172 1.41 -0.18 -23.83
CA ASN A 172 0.98 -0.54 -25.16
C ASN A 172 -0.54 -0.75 -25.23
N TYR A 173 -1.13 -1.34 -24.20
CA TYR A 173 -2.57 -1.50 -24.09
C TYR A 173 -3.28 -0.13 -23.99
N ALA A 174 -2.82 0.76 -23.12
CA ALA A 174 -3.37 2.12 -22.98
C ALA A 174 -3.22 2.92 -24.28
N LYS A 175 -2.05 2.85 -24.94
CA LYS A 175 -1.82 3.51 -26.24
C LYS A 175 -2.80 3.03 -27.31
N ARG A 176 -3.01 1.72 -27.44
CA ARG A 176 -3.92 1.14 -28.45
C ARG A 176 -5.36 1.62 -28.27
N ASN A 177 -5.82 1.73 -27.02
CA ASN A 177 -7.18 2.14 -26.71
C ASN A 177 -7.40 3.66 -26.79
N LYS A 178 -6.41 4.46 -26.36
CA LYS A 178 -6.58 5.91 -26.18
C LYS A 178 -5.96 6.76 -27.29
N ALA A 179 -4.82 6.31 -27.80
CA ALA A 179 -3.96 7.11 -28.67
C ALA A 179 -3.43 6.27 -29.86
N PRO A 180 -4.30 5.55 -30.61
CA PRO A 180 -3.86 4.61 -31.64
C PRO A 180 -3.10 5.29 -32.78
N ARG A 181 -3.46 6.55 -33.09
CA ARG A 181 -2.88 7.34 -34.19
C ARG A 181 -1.86 8.39 -33.72
N GLU A 182 -1.58 8.48 -32.42
CA GLU A 182 -0.68 9.49 -31.87
C GLU A 182 0.78 9.03 -32.00
N GLN A 183 1.46 9.50 -33.04
CA GLN A 183 2.86 9.11 -33.33
C GLN A 183 3.84 9.56 -32.23
N ALA A 184 3.53 10.67 -31.54
CA ALA A 184 4.33 11.18 -30.44
C ALA A 184 4.41 10.22 -29.23
N ILE A 185 3.47 9.28 -29.12
CA ILE A 185 3.42 8.26 -28.08
C ILE A 185 3.79 6.93 -28.73
N PRO A 186 5.02 6.43 -28.62
CA PRO A 186 5.43 5.21 -29.31
C PRO A 186 4.92 3.94 -28.61
N LEU A 187 4.86 2.83 -29.35
CA LEU A 187 4.80 1.51 -28.72
C LEU A 187 6.16 1.20 -28.08
N LEU A 188 6.14 0.59 -26.91
CA LEU A 188 7.36 0.14 -26.23
C LEU A 188 7.61 -1.33 -26.53
N MET A 189 8.88 -1.69 -26.60
CA MET A 189 9.32 -3.08 -26.72
C MET A 189 10.05 -3.48 -25.43
N PRO A 190 9.81 -4.68 -24.89
CA PRO A 190 10.62 -5.17 -23.79
C PRO A 190 12.06 -5.38 -24.29
N GLN A 191 13.05 -4.96 -23.50
CA GLN A 191 14.45 -5.25 -23.82
C GLN A 191 14.70 -6.76 -23.68
N HIS A 192 15.10 -7.39 -24.79
CA HIS A 192 15.29 -8.84 -24.86
C HIS A 192 16.64 -9.23 -24.23
N HIS A 193 16.63 -10.18 -23.31
CA HIS A 193 17.45 -11.36 -23.51
C HIS A 193 16.47 -12.46 -23.85
N MET A 194 16.60 -13.06 -25.04
CA MET A 194 15.88 -14.29 -25.31
C MET A 194 16.33 -15.30 -24.26
N VAL A 195 15.43 -15.69 -23.35
CA VAL A 195 15.56 -17.01 -22.74
C VAL A 195 15.23 -17.93 -23.90
N ILE A 196 16.27 -18.46 -24.57
CA ILE A 196 16.06 -19.54 -25.53
C ILE A 196 15.30 -20.61 -24.75
N PRO A 197 14.07 -20.95 -25.15
CA PRO A 197 13.35 -21.98 -24.45
C PRO A 197 14.19 -23.25 -24.51
N HIS A 198 14.45 -23.89 -23.35
CA HIS A 198 15.28 -25.09 -23.25
C HIS A 198 14.75 -26.29 -24.08
N TYR A 199 13.61 -26.14 -24.77
CA TYR A 199 13.05 -27.07 -25.75
C TYR A 199 13.64 -26.93 -27.16
N MET A 200 14.50 -25.93 -27.43
CA MET A 200 15.43 -26.03 -28.57
C MET A 200 16.56 -26.99 -28.17
N GLY A 201 16.17 -28.26 -28.05
CA GLY A 201 17.09 -29.37 -27.94
C GLY A 201 18.07 -29.32 -29.09
N MET A 202 19.33 -29.58 -28.75
CA MET A 202 20.31 -30.27 -29.57
C MET A 202 19.75 -30.66 -30.95
N SER A 203 19.90 -29.78 -31.94
CA SER A 203 19.74 -30.17 -33.34
C SER A 203 20.96 -31.01 -33.72
N GLY A 204 20.96 -32.26 -33.26
CA GLY A 204 21.81 -33.33 -33.74
C GLY A 204 21.11 -34.02 -34.91
N GLU A 205 21.55 -33.62 -36.11
CA GLU A 205 21.68 -34.39 -37.35
C GLU A 205 20.46 -35.07 -38.00
N VAL A 206 20.26 -34.77 -39.29
CA VAL A 206 20.29 -35.81 -40.33
C VAL A 206 20.96 -35.21 -41.58
N ASP A 207 22.20 -35.58 -41.84
CA ASP A 207 22.78 -35.49 -43.18
C ASP A 207 23.08 -36.92 -43.64
N SER A 208 22.47 -37.30 -44.76
CA SER A 208 22.56 -38.66 -45.33
C SER A 208 23.61 -38.65 -46.42
N GLY A 209 24.71 -39.40 -46.27
CA GLY A 209 25.75 -39.38 -47.31
C GLY A 209 27.01 -40.23 -47.18
N SER A 210 26.87 -41.54 -46.95
CA SER A 210 27.76 -42.62 -47.45
C SER A 210 29.22 -42.81 -46.95
N ASN A 211 29.53 -44.10 -46.77
CA ASN A 211 30.82 -44.80 -46.87
C ASN A 211 31.79 -44.84 -45.67
N GLY A 212 31.78 -46.00 -44.99
CA GLY A 212 32.98 -46.86 -44.96
C GLY A 212 33.67 -47.14 -43.61
N VAL A 213 33.71 -48.43 -43.25
CA VAL A 213 34.78 -49.14 -42.53
C VAL A 213 34.76 -49.18 -40.98
N VAL A 214 34.07 -50.19 -40.44
CA VAL A 214 34.59 -51.33 -39.62
C VAL A 214 35.70 -51.10 -38.58
N ARG A 215 35.38 -51.27 -37.27
CA ARG A 215 35.96 -52.18 -36.19
C ARG A 215 35.86 -51.61 -34.74
N PRO A 216 35.92 -52.44 -33.66
CA PRO A 216 34.90 -52.45 -32.61
C PRO A 216 35.44 -52.27 -31.16
N HIS A 217 34.53 -52.40 -30.18
CA HIS A 217 34.74 -52.59 -28.73
C HIS A 217 35.11 -51.31 -27.93
N LYS A 218 34.52 -51.02 -26.76
CA LYS A 218 34.31 -51.91 -25.60
C LYS A 218 33.24 -51.32 -24.68
N SER A 219 32.29 -52.15 -24.28
CA SER A 219 31.41 -51.95 -23.13
C SER A 219 32.20 -51.99 -21.81
N ILE A 220 31.98 -51.03 -20.92
CA ILE A 220 32.20 -51.21 -19.48
C ILE A 220 30.93 -50.77 -18.74
N LYS A 221 30.25 -51.76 -18.16
CA LYS A 221 29.29 -51.59 -17.07
C LYS A 221 30.05 -51.50 -15.74
N ARG A 222 29.57 -50.63 -14.85
CA ARG A 222 29.55 -50.76 -13.36
C ARG A 222 28.51 -49.71 -12.89
N HIS A 223 27.31 -50.06 -12.40
CA HIS A 223 26.98 -50.61 -11.06
C HIS A 223 27.81 -49.91 -9.96
N ASP A 224 27.28 -49.22 -8.96
CA ASP A 224 26.03 -49.42 -8.21
C ASP A 224 25.68 -48.17 -7.36
N SER A 225 24.39 -48.02 -7.08
CA SER A 225 23.76 -47.67 -5.79
C SER A 225 24.18 -46.41 -5.02
N PHE A 226 23.23 -45.50 -4.77
CA PHE A 226 22.64 -45.26 -3.44
C PHE A 226 21.41 -44.35 -3.52
N SER A 227 20.35 -44.79 -2.84
CA SER A 227 19.11 -44.07 -2.58
C SER A 227 19.25 -43.07 -1.44
N SER A 228 18.72 -41.85 -1.59
CA SER A 228 17.96 -41.14 -0.53
C SER A 228 17.31 -39.90 -1.13
N GLY A 229 16.02 -39.74 -0.90
CA GLY A 229 15.20 -38.69 -1.50
C GLY A 229 15.48 -37.28 -0.99
N SER A 230 14.95 -36.31 -1.74
CA SER A 230 14.78 -34.93 -1.28
C SER A 230 13.71 -34.21 -2.08
N SER A 231 12.93 -33.43 -1.32
CA SER A 231 12.11 -32.26 -1.69
C SER A 231 11.04 -32.43 -2.76
N GLN A 232 9.78 -32.50 -2.30
CA GLN A 232 8.63 -32.13 -3.09
C GLN A 232 8.67 -30.63 -3.38
N ASP A 233 8.92 -30.28 -4.64
CA ASP A 233 8.80 -28.93 -5.18
C ASP A 233 7.33 -28.44 -5.13
N ILE A 234 7.14 -27.20 -4.69
CA ILE A 234 5.88 -26.47 -4.82
C ILE A 234 5.76 -25.99 -6.28
N PRO A 235 4.61 -26.17 -6.95
CA PRO A 235 4.49 -25.86 -8.37
C PRO A 235 4.62 -24.36 -8.64
N LEU A 236 5.44 -24.03 -9.64
CA LEU A 236 5.46 -22.73 -10.29
C LEU A 236 4.01 -22.37 -10.69
N LEU A 237 3.48 -21.27 -10.17
CA LEU A 237 2.18 -20.71 -10.57
C LEU A 237 2.29 -20.11 -11.97
N MET A 238 2.38 -20.97 -12.98
CA MET A 238 2.29 -20.61 -14.39
C MET A 238 0.81 -20.67 -14.81
N PRO A 239 0.31 -19.72 -15.61
CA PRO A 239 -0.98 -19.88 -16.28
C PRO A 239 -0.91 -21.09 -17.21
N GLN A 240 -1.85 -22.02 -17.08
CA GLN A 240 -2.01 -23.11 -18.04
C GLN A 240 -2.51 -22.51 -19.37
N GLU A 241 -1.63 -22.45 -20.36
CA GLU A 241 -2.02 -22.21 -21.75
C GLU A 241 -2.70 -23.48 -22.29
N ALA A 242 -3.94 -23.33 -22.76
CA ALA A 242 -4.66 -24.41 -23.40
C ALA A 242 -4.10 -24.61 -24.82
N GLU A 243 -3.49 -25.77 -25.05
CA GLU A 243 -3.27 -26.28 -26.40
C GLU A 243 -4.62 -26.47 -27.11
N GLY A 244 -4.69 -25.97 -28.33
CA GLY A 244 -5.89 -26.04 -29.16
C GLY A 244 -6.03 -27.39 -29.86
N GLY A 245 -7.28 -27.86 -29.87
CA GLY A 245 -7.91 -28.50 -31.03
C GLY A 245 -7.75 -30.02 -31.13
N ASP A 246 -8.87 -30.72 -30.95
CA ASP A 246 -9.11 -31.91 -31.76
C ASP A 246 -10.58 -31.95 -32.21
N SER A 247 -10.76 -32.17 -33.51
CA SER A 247 -12.01 -32.12 -34.25
C SER A 247 -12.55 -33.54 -34.47
N PHE A 248 -13.83 -33.81 -34.19
CA PHE A 248 -14.56 -34.92 -34.84
C PHE A 248 -16.05 -34.59 -35.03
N LYS A 249 -16.64 -35.29 -36.01
CA LYS A 249 -17.70 -34.92 -36.94
C LYS A 249 -19.14 -35.13 -36.45
N GLU A 250 -20.05 -34.50 -37.21
CA GLU A 250 -21.50 -34.69 -37.39
C GLU A 250 -22.10 -36.05 -36.98
N GLU A 251 -23.32 -36.02 -36.42
CA GLU A 251 -24.47 -36.71 -37.02
C GLU A 251 -25.84 -36.24 -36.46
N GLN A 252 -26.83 -36.28 -37.35
CA GLN A 252 -28.22 -35.84 -37.24
C GLN A 252 -29.11 -36.80 -36.41
N LYS A 253 -30.17 -36.28 -35.76
CA LYS A 253 -31.58 -36.68 -36.06
C LYS A 253 -32.63 -35.98 -35.19
N MET A 254 -33.69 -35.52 -35.86
CA MET A 254 -34.98 -35.07 -35.36
C MET A 254 -35.84 -36.23 -34.80
N ASN A 255 -36.75 -35.90 -33.87
CA ASN A 255 -38.18 -36.24 -33.75
C ASN A 255 -38.61 -35.82 -32.33
N GLY A 256 -39.71 -35.13 -32.00
CA GLY A 256 -41.05 -34.88 -32.55
C GLY A 256 -41.99 -34.96 -31.32
N PHE A 257 -42.75 -33.94 -30.89
CA PHE A 257 -44.20 -33.69 -31.11
C PHE A 257 -44.66 -32.90 -29.84
N LEU A 258 -45.16 -31.66 -29.93
CA LEU A 258 -46.55 -31.17 -30.10
C LEU A 258 -47.54 -31.41 -28.95
N THR A 259 -48.05 -30.31 -28.38
CA THR A 259 -49.45 -29.96 -27.96
C THR A 259 -49.32 -28.64 -27.15
N GLY A 260 -49.98 -27.52 -27.40
CA GLY A 260 -51.25 -27.22 -28.05
C GLY A 260 -52.27 -26.80 -26.99
N HIS A 261 -52.50 -25.49 -26.79
CA HIS A 261 -53.82 -24.92 -26.45
C HIS A 261 -53.83 -23.38 -26.55
N SER A 262 -54.75 -22.90 -27.39
CA SER A 262 -55.18 -21.54 -27.67
C SER A 262 -56.31 -21.08 -26.73
N PHE A 263 -56.59 -19.77 -26.70
CA PHE A 263 -57.89 -19.05 -26.68
C PHE A 263 -57.67 -17.67 -25.98
N HIS A 264 -57.70 -16.57 -26.76
CA HIS A 264 -58.79 -15.58 -26.89
C HIS A 264 -59.03 -14.76 -25.58
N ASP A 265 -59.17 -13.43 -25.53
CA ASP A 265 -59.65 -12.47 -26.52
C ASP A 265 -59.36 -11.01 -26.06
N GLN A 266 -59.13 -10.11 -27.04
CA GLN A 266 -59.66 -8.73 -27.22
C GLN A 266 -59.73 -7.71 -26.05
N ARG A 267 -59.55 -6.38 -26.20
CA ARG A 267 -59.46 -5.48 -27.37
C ARG A 267 -59.04 -4.05 -26.95
N SER A 268 -58.24 -3.41 -27.83
CA SER A 268 -58.30 -2.00 -28.29
C SER A 268 -57.95 -0.86 -27.31
N ARG A 269 -57.23 0.22 -27.68
CA ARG A 269 -57.03 0.83 -29.01
C ARG A 269 -55.84 1.83 -29.04
N SER A 270 -55.05 1.76 -30.12
CA SER A 270 -54.29 2.77 -30.90
C SER A 270 -53.80 4.07 -30.24
N SER A 271 -52.55 4.53 -30.45
CA SER A 271 -52.02 4.90 -31.77
C SER A 271 -50.50 5.19 -31.74
N ARG A 272 -49.82 4.80 -32.83
CA ARG A 272 -48.49 5.25 -33.30
C ARG A 272 -48.68 6.67 -33.93
N ILE A 273 -47.72 7.57 -34.21
CA ILE A 273 -46.30 7.51 -34.63
C ILE A 273 -45.63 8.90 -34.31
N PRO A 274 -44.41 9.28 -34.78
CA PRO A 274 -43.47 10.18 -34.07
C PRO A 274 -43.58 11.63 -34.58
N PHE A 275 -42.82 12.61 -34.06
CA PHE A 275 -42.34 13.75 -34.86
C PHE A 275 -41.30 14.60 -34.10
N SER A 276 -40.54 15.32 -34.90
CA SER A 276 -39.24 15.97 -34.70
C SER A 276 -39.29 17.49 -34.42
N PHE A 277 -38.12 18.01 -34.01
CA PHE A 277 -37.59 19.41 -34.07
C PHE A 277 -38.11 20.46 -33.07
N ARG A 278 -37.17 21.10 -32.33
CA ARG A 278 -36.60 22.43 -32.67
C ARG A 278 -35.53 22.92 -31.67
N LYS A 279 -34.54 23.62 -32.24
CA LYS A 279 -33.55 24.48 -31.57
C LYS A 279 -34.20 25.74 -31.00
N THR A 280 -33.59 26.29 -29.95
CA THR A 280 -33.62 27.74 -29.69
C THR A 280 -32.25 28.22 -29.22
N ARG A 281 -31.74 29.24 -29.93
CA ARG A 281 -30.58 30.08 -29.59
C ARG A 281 -31.06 31.20 -28.65
N VAL A 282 -30.23 31.58 -27.69
CA VAL A 282 -30.16 32.95 -27.16
C VAL A 282 -28.68 33.28 -26.89
N GLU A 283 -28.22 34.36 -27.53
CA GLU A 283 -26.95 35.08 -27.30
C GLU A 283 -27.24 36.23 -26.31
N PRO A 284 -26.24 36.79 -25.58
CA PRO A 284 -25.57 37.97 -26.15
C PRO A 284 -24.07 38.18 -25.80
N LEU A 285 -23.36 38.68 -26.82
CA LEU A 285 -22.48 39.87 -26.86
C LEU A 285 -21.13 39.93 -26.08
N VAL A 286 -20.09 39.87 -26.92
CA VAL A 286 -18.65 40.24 -26.91
C VAL A 286 -18.50 41.76 -26.58
N PRO A 287 -17.35 42.34 -26.07
CA PRO A 287 -16.01 42.15 -26.65
C PRO A 287 -14.73 42.22 -25.79
N ASP A 288 -13.73 41.46 -26.26
CA ASP A 288 -12.29 41.68 -26.07
C ASP A 288 -11.83 43.02 -26.64
N LEU A 289 -10.86 43.69 -25.99
CA LEU A 289 -9.70 44.43 -26.56
C LEU A 289 -8.87 45.11 -25.43
N PRO A 290 -7.63 45.57 -25.68
CA PRO A 290 -6.41 45.12 -24.99
C PRO A 290 -5.74 46.23 -24.17
N MET A 291 -4.73 45.92 -23.34
CA MET A 291 -3.78 46.96 -22.90
C MET A 291 -2.34 46.45 -22.78
N LYS A 292 -1.48 47.20 -23.48
CA LYS A 292 -0.02 47.20 -23.50
C LYS A 292 0.58 47.53 -22.13
N GLY A 293 1.68 46.85 -21.81
CA GLY A 293 3.03 47.45 -21.70
C GLY A 293 3.40 48.24 -20.44
N PHE A 294 4.41 47.75 -19.72
CA PHE A 294 5.52 48.45 -19.05
C PHE A 294 6.58 47.36 -18.76
N VAL A 295 7.57 47.15 -19.63
CA VAL A 295 8.94 47.73 -19.67
C VAL A 295 9.73 47.58 -18.37
N ASP A 296 10.89 46.96 -18.56
CA ASP A 296 11.99 46.62 -17.65
C ASP A 296 12.49 47.77 -16.76
N GLU A 297 12.99 47.42 -15.56
CA GLU A 297 14.25 47.96 -15.04
C GLU A 297 15.04 46.87 -14.31
N LEU A 298 16.34 46.87 -14.59
CA LEU A 298 17.37 45.90 -14.24
C LEU A 298 18.33 46.53 -13.22
N ASP A 299 18.85 45.69 -12.33
CA ASP A 299 20.08 45.79 -11.52
C ASP A 299 20.20 46.84 -10.40
N GLN A 300 20.53 46.41 -9.17
CA GLN A 300 21.92 46.20 -8.72
C GLN A 300 22.00 45.63 -7.28
N ASN A 301 22.82 44.58 -7.15
CA ASN A 301 23.71 44.18 -6.04
C ASN A 301 23.49 44.72 -4.61
N LEU A 302 23.49 43.81 -3.62
CA LEU A 302 24.39 43.94 -2.46
C LEU A 302 24.59 42.62 -1.71
N GLU A 303 25.72 42.60 -1.02
CA GLU A 303 26.60 41.47 -0.74
C GLU A 303 26.21 40.56 0.41
N LEU A 304 26.80 39.37 0.30
CA LEU A 304 26.98 38.34 1.30
C LEU A 304 27.62 38.90 2.59
N SER A 305 27.01 38.64 3.75
CA SER A 305 27.78 38.51 4.99
C SER A 305 27.35 37.25 5.75
N SER A 306 28.29 36.32 5.80
CA SER A 306 28.30 35.13 6.64
C SER A 306 28.48 35.52 8.10
N ASN A 307 27.69 34.95 9.02
CA ASN A 307 28.19 34.53 10.33
C ASN A 307 27.28 33.46 10.95
N LEU A 308 27.91 32.33 11.27
CA LEU A 308 27.36 31.15 11.94
C LEU A 308 26.87 31.46 13.36
N VAL A 309 25.77 30.84 13.78
CA VAL A 309 25.69 30.04 15.03
C VAL A 309 24.60 28.96 14.85
N GLN A 310 24.98 27.67 14.89
CA GLN A 310 24.05 26.52 14.96
C GLN A 310 23.93 26.05 16.43
N PRO A 311 22.72 25.77 16.94
CA PRO A 311 22.52 24.84 18.05
C PRO A 311 22.21 23.44 17.51
N GLY A 312 22.92 22.44 18.03
CA GLY A 312 23.03 21.09 17.46
C GLY A 312 21.73 20.30 17.32
N MET A 313 21.53 19.77 16.11
CA MET A 313 20.68 18.60 15.89
C MET A 313 21.37 17.37 16.49
N LYS A 314 20.71 16.70 17.43
CA LYS A 314 21.10 15.35 17.88
C LYS A 314 20.95 14.40 16.68
N LYS A 315 22.07 14.04 16.05
CA LYS A 315 22.16 12.94 15.09
C LYS A 315 21.73 11.65 15.80
N LEU A 316 20.64 11.06 15.34
CA LEU A 316 20.39 9.64 15.56
C LEU A 316 21.43 8.89 14.70
N ASP A 317 22.24 8.06 15.35
CA ASP A 317 23.39 7.37 14.76
C ASP A 317 22.94 6.48 13.59
N LYS A 318 23.49 6.74 12.40
CA LYS A 318 23.27 5.97 11.15
C LYS A 318 24.11 4.68 11.10
N ASP A 319 24.88 4.39 12.15
CA ASP A 319 26.08 3.55 12.09
C ASP A 319 25.87 2.06 12.38
N TRP A 320 24.62 1.59 12.57
CA TRP A 320 24.40 0.14 12.74
C TRP A 320 24.59 -0.62 11.42
N TRP A 321 24.08 -0.07 10.31
CA TRP A 321 24.14 -0.70 9.00
C TRP A 321 25.55 -0.76 8.41
N GLU A 322 26.37 0.27 8.67
CA GLU A 322 27.72 0.37 8.11
C GLU A 322 28.74 -0.58 8.77
N LYS A 323 28.45 -1.07 10.00
CA LYS A 323 29.40 -1.90 10.75
C LYS A 323 29.35 -3.39 10.39
N GLN A 324 28.44 -3.84 9.52
CA GLN A 324 28.25 -5.27 9.26
C GLN A 324 28.88 -5.83 7.98
N GLU A 325 29.39 -5.02 7.04
CA GLU A 325 30.03 -5.56 5.83
C GLU A 325 31.23 -4.73 5.36
N ARG A 326 32.43 -5.14 5.79
CA ARG A 326 33.66 -4.90 5.04
C ARG A 326 34.23 -6.26 4.66
N GLY A 327 33.58 -6.92 3.71
CA GLY A 327 33.97 -8.20 3.12
C GLY A 327 33.97 -8.08 1.60
N ASP A 328 35.06 -8.50 0.97
CA ASP A 328 35.47 -8.25 -0.41
C ASP A 328 34.42 -8.57 -1.49
N GLN A 329 33.88 -7.54 -2.14
CA GLN A 329 33.54 -7.55 -3.57
C GLN A 329 33.87 -6.19 -4.18
N VAL A 330 34.81 -6.18 -5.12
CA VAL A 330 35.24 -4.99 -5.88
C VAL A 330 34.11 -4.59 -6.82
N VAL A 331 33.24 -3.69 -6.37
CA VAL A 331 32.29 -2.93 -7.17
C VAL A 331 32.41 -1.47 -6.76
N SER A 332 32.49 -0.56 -7.74
CA SER A 332 32.85 0.85 -7.54
C SER A 332 32.00 1.57 -6.47
N PRO A 333 32.61 2.41 -5.61
CA PRO A 333 31.93 3.05 -4.47
C PRO A 333 30.77 4.00 -4.82
N GLU A 334 30.65 4.42 -6.08
CA GLU A 334 29.71 5.47 -6.50
C GLU A 334 28.27 4.97 -6.69
N GLU A 335 28.05 3.67 -6.95
CA GLU A 335 26.71 3.10 -7.18
C GLU A 335 26.01 2.65 -5.87
N ASN A 336 26.78 2.20 -4.87
CA ASN A 336 26.22 1.72 -3.59
C ASN A 336 25.73 2.85 -2.67
N GLY A 337 26.16 4.10 -2.89
CA GLY A 337 25.83 5.22 -2.00
C GLY A 337 24.38 5.70 -2.03
N GLN A 338 23.57 5.32 -3.03
CA GLN A 338 22.24 5.91 -3.24
C GLN A 338 21.05 5.01 -2.89
N VAL A 339 21.21 3.68 -2.82
CA VAL A 339 20.08 2.73 -2.65
C VAL A 339 20.23 1.80 -1.43
N GLY A 340 21.34 1.88 -0.70
CA GLY A 340 21.56 1.11 0.53
C GLY A 340 22.12 -0.30 0.30
N PRO A 341 22.31 -1.09 1.36
CA PRO A 341 22.86 -2.44 1.28
C PRO A 341 21.94 -3.38 0.49
N ARG A 342 22.54 -4.32 -0.23
CA ARG A 342 21.84 -5.28 -1.10
C ARG A 342 22.04 -6.70 -0.55
N VAL A 343 20.99 -7.52 -0.66
CA VAL A 343 21.02 -8.93 -0.24
C VAL A 343 20.56 -9.81 -1.41
N SER A 344 21.22 -10.94 -1.63
CA SER A 344 20.81 -11.89 -2.66
C SER A 344 19.53 -12.62 -2.23
N CYS A 345 18.47 -12.44 -3.01
CA CYS A 345 17.17 -13.07 -2.78
C CYS A 345 16.66 -13.75 -4.05
N ARG A 346 15.72 -14.69 -3.92
CA ARG A 346 14.87 -15.12 -5.03
C ARG A 346 13.62 -14.24 -5.01
N CYS A 347 13.44 -13.47 -6.07
CA CYS A 347 12.30 -12.56 -6.19
C CYS A 347 11.38 -13.00 -7.32
N GLN A 348 10.07 -13.03 -7.07
CA GLN A 348 9.03 -13.28 -8.07
C GLN A 348 8.08 -12.09 -8.11
N VAL A 349 7.93 -11.47 -9.28
CA VAL A 349 6.93 -10.41 -9.48
C VAL A 349 5.54 -11.04 -9.54
N ILE A 350 4.62 -10.47 -8.78
CA ILE A 350 3.21 -10.87 -8.65
C ILE A 350 2.33 -9.66 -8.96
N ARG A 351 1.12 -9.87 -9.46
CA ARG A 351 0.21 -8.79 -9.88
C ARG A 351 -1.26 -9.18 -9.75
N SER A 352 -2.09 -8.14 -9.71
CA SER A 352 -3.54 -8.23 -9.90
C SER A 352 -3.85 -7.50 -11.20
N VAL A 353 -4.25 -8.22 -12.25
CA VAL A 353 -4.57 -7.61 -13.56
C VAL A 353 -5.67 -8.39 -14.28
N SER A 354 -6.35 -7.71 -15.21
CA SER A 354 -7.38 -8.32 -16.05
C SER A 354 -7.48 -7.63 -17.41
N GLN A 355 -8.46 -8.04 -18.20
CA GLN A 355 -8.71 -7.48 -19.53
C GLN A 355 -8.80 -5.94 -19.53
N TRP A 356 -9.47 -5.33 -18.55
CA TRP A 356 -9.66 -3.87 -18.55
C TRP A 356 -8.37 -3.10 -18.27
N SER A 357 -7.48 -3.66 -17.44
CA SER A 357 -6.31 -2.96 -16.89
C SER A 357 -5.03 -3.21 -17.68
N ALA A 358 -4.81 -4.44 -18.16
CA ALA A 358 -3.60 -4.84 -18.89
C ALA A 358 -3.88 -5.56 -20.22
N GLY A 359 -5.15 -5.76 -20.59
CA GLY A 359 -5.53 -6.47 -21.82
C GLY A 359 -5.23 -7.97 -21.80
N THR A 360 -5.19 -8.58 -20.61
CA THR A 360 -5.01 -10.03 -20.45
C THR A 360 -6.34 -10.76 -20.66
N SER A 361 -6.31 -11.88 -21.39
CA SER A 361 -7.49 -12.73 -21.61
C SER A 361 -7.98 -13.39 -20.32
N GLN A 362 -7.05 -13.76 -19.43
CA GLN A 362 -7.35 -14.30 -18.11
C GLN A 362 -7.11 -13.25 -17.03
N ILE A 363 -7.88 -13.37 -15.95
CA ILE A 363 -7.64 -12.61 -14.72
C ILE A 363 -6.43 -13.21 -14.02
N GLU A 364 -5.49 -12.37 -13.62
CA GLU A 364 -4.39 -12.77 -12.77
C GLU A 364 -4.60 -12.23 -11.36
N GLU A 365 -4.58 -13.14 -10.39
CA GLU A 365 -4.73 -12.88 -8.96
C GLU A 365 -3.53 -13.45 -8.17
N SER A 366 -2.33 -13.38 -8.76
CA SER A 366 -1.11 -13.99 -8.20
C SER A 366 -0.73 -13.39 -6.83
N ILE A 367 -1.14 -12.14 -6.55
CA ILE A 367 -0.99 -11.54 -5.21
C ILE A 367 -1.83 -12.27 -4.17
N HIS A 368 -3.12 -12.50 -4.44
CA HIS A 368 -4.01 -13.21 -3.51
C HIS A 368 -3.53 -14.63 -3.24
N ASN A 369 -3.15 -15.34 -4.30
CA ASN A 369 -2.59 -16.69 -4.21
C ASN A 369 -1.31 -16.73 -3.36
N ALA A 370 -0.42 -15.75 -3.52
CA ALA A 370 0.79 -15.63 -2.72
C ALA A 370 0.48 -15.41 -1.22
N TYR A 371 -0.45 -14.50 -0.90
CA TYR A 371 -0.89 -14.28 0.49
C TYR A 371 -1.40 -15.58 1.12
N CYS A 372 -2.38 -16.24 0.49
CA CYS A 372 -2.96 -17.48 1.04
C CYS A 372 -1.92 -18.59 1.17
N SER A 373 -1.10 -18.82 0.14
CA SER A 373 -0.12 -19.91 0.14
C SER A 373 0.96 -19.73 1.22
N LEU A 374 1.45 -18.51 1.42
CA LEU A 374 2.47 -18.22 2.43
C LEU A 374 1.91 -18.37 3.84
N ILE A 375 0.68 -17.89 4.08
CA ILE A 375 0.02 -18.02 5.38
C ILE A 375 -0.20 -19.51 5.73
N GLU A 376 -0.69 -20.30 4.78
CA GLU A 376 -0.92 -21.73 4.99
C GLU A 376 0.37 -22.51 5.26
N LYS A 377 1.50 -22.08 4.68
CA LYS A 377 2.82 -22.69 4.84
C LYS A 377 3.61 -22.19 6.05
N ALA A 378 3.22 -21.05 6.64
CA ALA A 378 3.91 -20.49 7.80
C ALA A 378 4.08 -21.53 8.92
N GLU A 379 5.17 -21.50 9.67
CA GLU A 379 5.47 -22.45 10.75
C GLU A 379 5.36 -21.80 12.13
N HIS A 380 5.78 -20.54 12.26
CA HIS A 380 6.02 -19.89 13.55
C HIS A 380 5.35 -18.53 13.67
N PHE A 381 5.47 -17.65 12.68
CA PHE A 381 4.84 -16.34 12.77
C PHE A 381 4.52 -15.71 11.41
N VAL A 382 3.50 -14.85 11.42
CA VAL A 382 3.12 -13.99 10.31
C VAL A 382 3.00 -12.56 10.83
N TYR A 383 3.74 -11.63 10.22
CA TYR A 383 3.66 -10.20 10.50
C TYR A 383 3.08 -9.49 9.28
N ILE A 384 2.03 -8.69 9.47
CA ILE A 384 1.34 -7.98 8.40
C ILE A 384 1.28 -6.49 8.75
N GLU A 385 1.70 -5.64 7.82
CA GLU A 385 1.31 -4.23 7.84
C GLU A 385 0.51 -3.94 6.59
N ASN A 386 -0.73 -3.48 6.75
CA ASN A 386 -1.60 -3.19 5.63
C ASN A 386 -2.46 -1.95 5.87
N GLN A 387 -2.74 -1.20 4.81
CA GLN A 387 -3.68 -0.06 4.87
C GLN A 387 -5.12 -0.52 5.17
N PHE A 388 -5.51 -1.68 4.67
CA PHE A 388 -6.84 -2.25 4.89
C PHE A 388 -6.74 -3.71 5.30
N PHE A 389 -7.67 -4.14 6.14
CA PHE A 389 -7.80 -5.54 6.54
C PHE A 389 -9.25 -5.99 6.42
N ILE A 390 -9.67 -6.24 5.18
CA ILE A 390 -11.03 -6.59 4.78
C ILE A 390 -10.99 -7.90 4.01
N SER A 391 -11.48 -8.97 4.63
CA SER A 391 -11.38 -10.32 4.08
C SER A 391 -12.50 -11.22 4.61
N GLY A 392 -12.77 -12.34 3.94
CA GLY A 392 -13.89 -13.22 4.27
C GLY A 392 -13.47 -14.65 4.57
N LEU A 393 -14.16 -15.29 5.51
CA LEU A 393 -14.07 -16.72 5.77
C LEU A 393 -14.76 -17.54 4.66
N SER A 394 -14.52 -18.85 4.64
CA SER A 394 -15.26 -19.78 3.78
C SER A 394 -16.77 -19.63 3.99
N GLY A 395 -17.52 -19.43 2.91
CA GLY A 395 -18.97 -19.20 2.94
C GLY A 395 -19.40 -17.74 2.94
N ASP A 396 -18.47 -16.78 3.10
CA ASP A 396 -18.78 -15.36 2.89
C ASP A 396 -19.00 -15.09 1.39
N GLU A 397 -20.23 -14.80 1.02
CA GLU A 397 -20.63 -14.46 -0.36
C GLU A 397 -20.35 -12.99 -0.71
N VAL A 398 -20.20 -12.13 0.31
CA VAL A 398 -20.01 -10.69 0.13
C VAL A 398 -18.55 -10.37 -0.14
N ILE A 399 -17.66 -10.81 0.74
CA ILE A 399 -16.21 -10.63 0.58
C ILE A 399 -15.61 -11.93 0.04
N LYS A 400 -14.95 -11.86 -1.11
CA LYS A 400 -14.52 -13.05 -1.86
C LYS A 400 -13.08 -13.47 -1.58
N ASN A 401 -12.19 -12.54 -1.26
CA ASN A 401 -10.79 -12.86 -0.97
C ASN A 401 -10.70 -13.71 0.33
N ARG A 402 -9.76 -14.65 0.33
CA ARG A 402 -9.64 -15.73 1.35
C ARG A 402 -8.39 -15.62 2.23
N VAL A 403 -7.87 -14.40 2.41
CA VAL A 403 -6.74 -14.17 3.34
C VAL A 403 -7.15 -14.47 4.78
N LEU A 404 -8.35 -14.06 5.21
CA LEU A 404 -8.89 -14.35 6.54
C LEU A 404 -9.04 -15.86 6.78
N GLU A 405 -9.56 -16.58 5.79
CA GLU A 405 -9.72 -18.03 5.85
C GLU A 405 -8.36 -18.74 6.01
N ALA A 406 -7.34 -18.31 5.26
CA ALA A 406 -5.99 -18.86 5.39
C ALA A 406 -5.42 -18.64 6.79
N LEU A 407 -5.58 -17.43 7.36
CA LEU A 407 -5.16 -17.13 8.74
C LEU A 407 -5.91 -17.97 9.75
N TYR A 408 -7.24 -18.06 9.63
CA TYR A 408 -8.10 -18.83 10.52
C TYR A 408 -7.69 -20.31 10.53
N ARG A 409 -7.60 -20.95 9.36
CA ARG A 409 -7.14 -22.35 9.23
C ARG A 409 -5.75 -22.56 9.80
N ARG A 410 -4.84 -21.62 9.55
CA ARG A 410 -3.47 -21.72 10.01
C ARG A 410 -3.37 -21.63 11.54
N ILE A 411 -4.13 -20.73 12.16
CA ILE A 411 -4.20 -20.59 13.62
C ILE A 411 -4.83 -21.85 14.23
N MET A 412 -5.94 -22.35 13.65
CA MET A 412 -6.55 -23.61 14.09
C MET A 412 -5.57 -24.78 14.06
N ARG A 413 -4.77 -24.89 12.98
CA ARG A 413 -3.72 -25.91 12.88
C ARG A 413 -2.71 -25.78 14.02
N ALA A 414 -2.21 -24.58 14.31
CA ALA A 414 -1.28 -24.36 15.42
C ALA A 414 -1.87 -24.78 16.76
N TYR A 415 -3.12 -24.38 17.01
CA TYR A 415 -3.83 -24.69 18.26
C TYR A 415 -4.03 -26.19 18.45
N ASN A 416 -4.49 -26.90 17.41
CA ASN A 416 -4.68 -28.34 17.44
C ASN A 416 -3.35 -29.10 17.64
N GLU A 417 -2.27 -28.60 17.04
CA GLU A 417 -0.91 -29.15 17.19
C GLU A 417 -0.22 -28.70 18.50
N LYS A 418 -0.84 -27.84 19.30
CA LYS A 418 -0.25 -27.22 20.51
C LYS A 418 1.09 -26.54 20.24
N LYS A 419 1.25 -25.93 19.05
CA LYS A 419 2.44 -25.18 18.66
C LYS A 419 2.26 -23.70 18.93
N SER A 420 3.35 -23.05 19.34
CA SER A 420 3.39 -21.59 19.40
C SER A 420 3.36 -21.03 17.98
N PHE A 421 2.39 -20.16 17.72
CA PHE A 421 2.22 -19.47 16.45
C PHE A 421 1.64 -18.08 16.69
N ARG A 422 2.21 -17.04 16.06
CA ARG A 422 1.76 -15.65 16.24
C ARG A 422 1.41 -15.00 14.91
N VAL A 423 0.31 -14.26 14.90
CA VAL A 423 -0.10 -13.37 13.81
C VAL A 423 -0.19 -11.95 14.37
N ILE A 424 0.63 -11.05 13.86
CA ILE A 424 0.66 -9.65 14.28
C ILE A 424 0.22 -8.79 13.09
N VAL A 425 -0.83 -8.00 13.30
CA VAL A 425 -1.43 -7.16 12.26
C VAL A 425 -1.34 -5.70 12.67
N VAL A 426 -0.67 -4.86 11.87
CA VAL A 426 -0.57 -3.42 12.06
C VAL A 426 -1.32 -2.70 10.93
N ILE A 427 -2.30 -1.89 11.31
CA ILE A 427 -3.25 -1.21 10.40
C ILE A 427 -3.47 0.23 10.86
N PRO A 428 -3.92 1.15 9.98
CA PRO A 428 -4.20 2.52 10.40
C PRO A 428 -5.35 2.53 11.42
N LEU A 429 -5.25 3.40 12.43
CA LEU A 429 -6.27 3.53 13.48
C LEU A 429 -7.62 3.97 12.90
N LEU A 430 -7.59 4.89 11.93
CA LEU A 430 -8.76 5.31 11.17
C LEU A 430 -8.42 5.43 9.68
N PRO A 431 -9.37 5.14 8.78
CA PRO A 431 -9.22 5.43 7.36
C PRO A 431 -8.89 6.92 7.10
N GLY A 432 -7.97 7.17 6.18
CA GLY A 432 -7.41 8.50 5.87
C GLY A 432 -8.26 9.34 4.92
N PHE A 433 -9.58 9.40 5.13
CA PHE A 433 -10.50 10.25 4.37
C PHE A 433 -10.97 11.44 5.20
N GLN A 434 -11.39 12.51 4.53
CA GLN A 434 -11.84 13.75 5.17
C GLN A 434 -13.12 13.55 5.96
N GLY A 435 -13.20 14.24 7.12
CA GLY A 435 -14.42 14.38 7.91
C GLY A 435 -14.38 13.63 9.25
N GLY A 436 -15.06 14.20 10.24
CA GLY A 436 -15.23 13.58 11.54
C GLY A 436 -16.28 12.48 11.52
N LEU A 437 -16.10 11.46 12.35
CA LEU A 437 -16.95 10.25 12.31
C LEU A 437 -18.44 10.52 12.52
N ASP A 438 -18.81 11.64 13.14
CA ASP A 438 -20.19 12.06 13.34
C ASP A 438 -20.74 12.95 12.21
N ASP A 439 -19.89 13.41 11.29
CA ASP A 439 -20.24 14.28 10.16
C ASP A 439 -20.84 13.47 9.01
N SER A 440 -21.69 14.11 8.20
CA SER A 440 -22.23 13.54 6.96
C SER A 440 -21.14 13.22 5.93
N GLY A 441 -20.02 13.97 5.96
CA GLY A 441 -18.87 13.75 5.07
C GLY A 441 -18.02 12.51 5.40
N ALA A 442 -18.23 11.86 6.55
CA ALA A 442 -17.44 10.71 6.98
C ALA A 442 -18.08 9.35 6.68
N ALA A 443 -19.10 9.30 5.83
CA ALA A 443 -19.77 8.05 5.45
C ALA A 443 -18.78 7.03 4.85
N SER A 444 -17.85 7.49 4.00
CA SER A 444 -16.77 6.66 3.48
C SER A 444 -15.86 6.08 4.59
N VAL A 445 -15.50 6.89 5.60
CA VAL A 445 -14.68 6.42 6.75
C VAL A 445 -15.44 5.33 7.51
N ARG A 446 -16.72 5.57 7.83
CA ARG A 446 -17.55 4.61 8.58
C ARG A 446 -17.79 3.33 7.79
N ALA A 447 -18.02 3.42 6.48
CA ALA A 447 -18.21 2.26 5.62
C ALA A 447 -16.98 1.33 5.62
N ILE A 448 -15.76 1.89 5.52
CA ILE A 448 -14.53 1.10 5.59
C ILE A 448 -14.36 0.49 6.99
N MET A 449 -14.62 1.28 8.04
CA MET A 449 -14.57 0.78 9.42
C MET A 449 -15.56 -0.38 9.64
N HIS A 450 -16.77 -0.31 9.07
CA HIS A 450 -17.75 -1.39 9.14
C HIS A 450 -17.15 -2.70 8.62
N TRP A 451 -16.60 -2.71 7.41
CA TRP A 451 -16.04 -3.91 6.78
C TRP A 451 -14.78 -4.41 7.50
N GLN A 452 -13.93 -3.50 7.97
CA GLN A 452 -12.75 -3.85 8.74
C GLN A 452 -13.12 -4.49 10.09
N TYR A 453 -14.03 -3.90 10.83
CA TYR A 453 -14.50 -4.50 12.08
C TYR A 453 -15.29 -5.80 11.86
N ARG A 454 -16.06 -5.93 10.77
CA ARG A 454 -16.73 -7.20 10.40
C ARG A 454 -15.71 -8.31 10.15
N THR A 455 -14.56 -7.97 9.57
CA THR A 455 -13.45 -8.91 9.35
C THR A 455 -12.78 -9.30 10.67
N ILE A 456 -12.56 -8.32 11.56
CA ILE A 456 -11.78 -8.49 12.80
C ILE A 456 -12.63 -9.08 13.93
N CYS A 457 -13.66 -8.39 14.41
CA CYS A 457 -14.35 -8.70 15.67
C CYS A 457 -15.88 -8.65 15.66
N ARG A 458 -16.55 -8.18 14.59
CA ARG A 458 -18.00 -7.96 14.57
C ARG A 458 -18.75 -9.01 13.76
N GLY A 459 -19.59 -9.77 14.46
CA GLY A 459 -20.49 -10.76 13.87
C GLY A 459 -19.82 -12.10 13.60
N SER A 460 -20.64 -13.05 13.12
CA SER A 460 -20.25 -14.46 12.93
C SER A 460 -19.24 -14.70 11.82
N ASN A 461 -18.99 -13.71 10.95
CA ASN A 461 -17.99 -13.79 9.88
C ASN A 461 -16.60 -13.29 10.32
N SER A 462 -16.46 -12.81 11.56
CA SER A 462 -15.22 -12.21 12.05
C SER A 462 -14.25 -13.25 12.59
N ILE A 463 -12.95 -13.03 12.40
CA ILE A 463 -11.92 -13.99 12.84
C ILE A 463 -11.88 -14.14 14.36
N LEU A 464 -12.02 -13.03 15.11
CA LEU A 464 -11.96 -13.09 16.58
C LEU A 464 -13.17 -13.80 17.18
N HIS A 465 -14.37 -13.62 16.62
CA HIS A 465 -15.55 -14.36 17.08
C HIS A 465 -15.38 -15.87 16.89
N ASN A 466 -15.01 -16.30 15.68
CA ASN A 466 -14.83 -17.73 15.38
C ASN A 466 -13.69 -18.37 16.18
N LEU A 467 -12.58 -17.65 16.40
CA LEU A 467 -11.50 -18.15 17.25
C LEU A 467 -11.93 -18.20 18.72
N ASN A 468 -12.62 -17.19 19.23
CA ASN A 468 -13.10 -17.18 20.61
C ASN A 468 -14.04 -18.36 20.90
N ASP A 469 -14.93 -18.70 19.97
CA ASP A 469 -15.82 -19.86 20.11
C ASP A 469 -15.04 -21.20 20.19
N LEU A 470 -13.87 -21.28 19.54
CA LEU A 470 -13.05 -22.49 19.52
C LEU A 470 -12.06 -22.59 20.70
N MET A 471 -11.42 -21.48 21.09
CA MET A 471 -10.30 -21.47 22.04
C MET A 471 -10.42 -20.46 23.20
N GLY A 472 -11.50 -19.69 23.25
CA GLY A 472 -11.76 -18.68 24.29
C GLY A 472 -10.70 -17.59 24.33
N SER A 473 -10.36 -17.15 25.55
CA SER A 473 -9.40 -16.06 25.79
C SER A 473 -7.99 -16.32 25.27
N ARG A 474 -7.62 -17.57 24.98
CA ARG A 474 -6.34 -17.94 24.38
C ARG A 474 -6.18 -17.42 22.95
N MET A 475 -7.22 -16.93 22.31
CA MET A 475 -7.12 -16.37 20.95
C MET A 475 -6.08 -15.23 20.86
N HIS A 476 -5.93 -14.42 21.92
CA HIS A 476 -4.97 -13.31 21.96
C HIS A 476 -3.50 -13.77 21.96
N ASP A 477 -3.25 -15.05 22.29
CA ASP A 477 -1.94 -15.65 22.09
C ASP A 477 -1.65 -15.87 20.60
N TYR A 478 -2.65 -16.05 19.73
CA TYR A 478 -2.41 -16.38 18.33
C TYR A 478 -2.50 -15.19 17.38
N ILE A 479 -3.40 -14.24 17.63
CA ILE A 479 -3.61 -13.10 16.75
C ILE A 479 -3.88 -11.81 17.53
N SER A 480 -3.28 -10.71 17.06
CA SER A 480 -3.42 -9.39 17.67
C SER A 480 -3.33 -8.26 16.64
N PHE A 481 -4.01 -7.15 16.94
CA PHE A 481 -4.18 -6.00 16.05
C PHE A 481 -3.66 -4.73 16.71
N TYR A 482 -2.92 -3.93 15.95
CA TYR A 482 -2.26 -2.72 16.40
C TYR A 482 -2.39 -1.60 15.40
N GLY A 483 -2.19 -0.37 15.87
CA GLY A 483 -1.97 0.79 15.03
C GLY A 483 -0.73 1.57 15.48
N LEU A 484 -0.47 2.68 14.80
CA LEU A 484 0.66 3.54 15.09
C LEU A 484 0.17 4.97 15.39
N ARG A 485 0.82 5.65 16.33
CA ARG A 485 0.50 7.03 16.73
C ARG A 485 1.78 7.78 17.11
N ALA A 486 1.83 9.06 16.73
CA ALA A 486 2.93 9.97 17.07
C ALA A 486 2.43 11.15 17.91
N TYR A 487 3.37 11.84 18.54
CA TYR A 487 3.14 13.12 19.23
C TYR A 487 4.30 14.09 19.04
N GLY A 488 4.05 15.36 19.33
CA GLY A 488 5.08 16.40 19.31
C GLY A 488 4.47 17.80 19.42
N ARG A 489 5.32 18.82 19.54
CA ARG A 489 4.87 20.22 19.46
C ARG A 489 4.70 20.63 18.00
N LEU A 490 3.70 21.45 17.71
CA LEU A 490 3.46 21.97 16.35
C LEU A 490 4.57 22.96 15.90
N PHE A 491 5.11 23.71 16.86
CA PHE A 491 6.23 24.63 16.73
C PHE A 491 6.86 24.88 18.10
N ASP A 492 7.99 25.57 18.15
CA ASP A 492 8.68 25.92 19.39
C ASP A 492 7.79 26.81 20.28
N GLY A 493 7.49 26.33 21.49
CA GLY A 493 6.53 26.98 22.40
C GLY A 493 5.04 26.79 22.03
N GLY A 494 4.77 26.04 20.95
CA GLY A 494 3.41 25.74 20.51
C GLY A 494 2.71 24.62 21.28
N PRO A 495 1.43 24.36 20.97
CA PRO A 495 0.65 23.32 21.60
C PRO A 495 1.25 21.93 21.29
N VAL A 496 1.03 21.01 22.24
CA VAL A 496 1.38 19.60 22.07
C VAL A 496 0.24 18.93 21.30
N ALA A 497 0.60 18.22 20.24
CA ALA A 497 -0.32 17.53 19.36
C ALA A 497 0.02 16.05 19.22
N SER A 498 -0.99 15.24 18.89
CA SER A 498 -0.89 13.86 18.48
C SER A 498 -1.68 13.64 17.20
N SER A 499 -1.16 12.75 16.35
CA SER A 499 -1.85 12.27 15.16
C SER A 499 -1.57 10.79 15.00
N GLN A 500 -2.50 10.04 14.39
CA GLN A 500 -2.20 8.68 13.98
C GLN A 500 -1.08 8.69 12.94
N ILE A 501 -0.21 7.70 12.99
CA ILE A 501 0.68 7.43 11.86
C ILE A 501 -0.12 6.54 10.91
N TYR A 502 -0.34 7.06 9.71
CA TYR A 502 -1.13 6.37 8.70
C TYR A 502 -0.30 5.25 8.09
N VAL A 503 -0.61 4.03 8.50
CA VAL A 503 -0.03 2.79 7.97
C VAL A 503 -0.54 2.61 6.55
N HIS A 504 0.30 2.91 5.57
CA HIS A 504 0.04 2.73 4.16
C HIS A 504 0.84 1.57 3.56
N SER A 505 1.73 0.92 4.33
CA SER A 505 2.42 -0.31 3.94
C SER A 505 1.45 -1.35 3.38
N LYS A 506 1.94 -2.21 2.47
CA LYS A 506 1.27 -3.46 2.07
C LYS A 506 2.29 -4.59 2.07
N ILE A 507 2.65 -5.03 3.28
CA ILE A 507 3.69 -6.03 3.49
C ILE A 507 3.22 -7.21 4.32
N MET A 508 3.85 -8.35 4.08
CA MET A 508 3.74 -9.53 4.93
C MET A 508 5.11 -10.19 5.08
N ILE A 509 5.52 -10.50 6.30
CA ILE A 509 6.74 -11.25 6.62
C ILE A 509 6.34 -12.56 7.26
N VAL A 510 6.92 -13.67 6.78
CA VAL A 510 6.64 -15.02 7.26
C VAL A 510 7.93 -15.66 7.73
N ASP A 511 7.94 -16.11 8.99
CA ASP A 511 8.99 -16.90 9.62
C ASP A 511 10.42 -16.34 9.53
N ASP A 512 10.57 -15.02 9.35
CA ASP A 512 11.85 -14.34 9.08
C ASP A 512 12.59 -14.97 7.90
N HIS A 513 11.87 -15.51 6.90
CA HIS A 513 12.44 -16.16 5.72
C HIS A 513 11.93 -15.56 4.40
N THR A 514 10.66 -15.17 4.39
CA THR A 514 9.98 -14.72 3.17
C THR A 514 9.25 -13.42 3.46
N ALA A 515 9.33 -12.48 2.52
CA ALA A 515 8.61 -11.21 2.57
C ALA A 515 7.81 -10.98 1.29
N LEU A 516 6.62 -10.41 1.42
CA LEU A 516 5.79 -9.90 0.32
C LEU A 516 5.73 -8.39 0.47
N ILE A 517 6.07 -7.64 -0.59
CA ILE A 517 6.01 -6.17 -0.63
C ILE A 517 5.33 -5.74 -1.93
N GLY A 518 4.36 -4.82 -1.86
CA GLY A 518 3.69 -4.34 -3.07
C GLY A 518 2.70 -3.22 -2.84
N SER A 519 1.76 -3.08 -3.77
CA SER A 519 0.68 -2.09 -3.72
C SER A 519 -0.68 -2.68 -3.26
N GLY A 520 -0.82 -4.01 -3.29
CA GLY A 520 -2.07 -4.71 -3.04
C GLY A 520 -2.49 -4.72 -1.57
N ASN A 521 -3.61 -4.05 -1.27
CA ASN A 521 -4.22 -4.06 0.05
C ASN A 521 -4.93 -5.39 0.35
N ILE A 522 -5.17 -5.72 1.62
CA ILE A 522 -6.03 -6.87 1.97
C ILE A 522 -7.48 -6.41 1.87
N ASN A 523 -8.01 -6.45 0.65
CA ASN A 523 -9.41 -6.22 0.29
C ASN A 523 -9.69 -6.86 -1.10
N ASP A 524 -10.95 -7.03 -1.47
CA ASP A 524 -11.31 -7.61 -2.77
C ASP A 524 -10.88 -6.69 -3.92
N ARG A 525 -10.87 -5.37 -3.70
CA ARG A 525 -10.44 -4.36 -4.67
C ARG A 525 -9.03 -4.65 -5.21
N SER A 526 -8.09 -4.98 -4.34
CA SER A 526 -6.71 -5.26 -4.70
C SER A 526 -6.46 -6.73 -5.03
N LEU A 527 -7.21 -7.67 -4.43
CA LEU A 527 -6.86 -9.10 -4.46
C LEU A 527 -7.57 -9.93 -5.55
N LEU A 528 -8.72 -9.50 -6.08
CA LEU A 528 -9.47 -10.32 -7.05
C LEU A 528 -8.97 -10.25 -8.50
N GLY A 529 -7.96 -9.43 -8.82
CA GLY A 529 -7.41 -9.25 -10.18
C GLY A 529 -8.31 -8.51 -11.19
N SER A 530 -9.62 -8.70 -11.09
CA SER A 530 -10.67 -8.12 -11.93
C SER A 530 -11.02 -6.67 -11.59
N ARG A 531 -10.61 -6.20 -10.40
CA ARG A 531 -10.83 -4.85 -9.90
C ARG A 531 -9.57 -4.00 -10.13
N ASP A 532 -8.94 -3.45 -9.10
CA ASP A 532 -7.77 -2.57 -9.28
C ASP A 532 -6.57 -3.33 -9.83
N SER A 533 -5.74 -2.63 -10.62
CA SER A 533 -4.45 -3.19 -10.97
C SER A 533 -3.42 -2.94 -9.89
N GLU A 534 -2.75 -4.00 -9.48
CA GLU A 534 -1.75 -4.00 -8.41
C GLU A 534 -0.49 -4.74 -8.86
N ILE A 535 0.62 -4.45 -8.22
CA ILE A 535 1.88 -5.18 -8.40
C ILE A 535 2.58 -5.36 -7.06
N GLY A 536 3.32 -6.44 -6.93
CA GLY A 536 4.17 -6.72 -5.79
C GLY A 536 5.29 -7.67 -6.14
N VAL A 537 6.08 -8.00 -5.14
CA VAL A 537 7.17 -8.94 -5.22
C VAL A 537 7.12 -9.88 -4.02
N LEU A 538 7.24 -11.18 -4.31
CA LEU A 538 7.54 -12.20 -3.33
C LEU A 538 9.06 -12.35 -3.24
N ILE A 539 9.62 -12.17 -2.07
CA ILE A 539 11.06 -12.18 -1.78
C ILE A 539 11.35 -13.34 -0.83
N GLU A 540 12.04 -14.35 -1.33
CA GLU A 540 12.56 -15.48 -0.54
C GLU A 540 14.07 -15.30 -0.35
N ASP A 541 14.52 -15.34 0.90
CA ASP A 541 15.93 -15.21 1.23
C ASP A 541 16.78 -16.35 0.67
N LYS A 542 18.00 -16.03 0.21
CA LYS A 542 19.05 -17.02 -0.12
C LYS A 542 20.20 -16.99 0.89
N GLU A 543 20.39 -15.86 1.55
CA GLU A 543 21.40 -15.67 2.58
C GLU A 543 20.75 -15.82 3.95
N PHE A 544 21.41 -16.58 4.83
CA PHE A 544 20.87 -16.91 6.15
C PHE A 544 21.82 -16.47 7.25
N VAL A 545 21.24 -16.02 8.36
CA VAL A 545 21.94 -15.61 9.57
C VAL A 545 21.42 -16.37 10.79
N GLU A 546 22.28 -16.57 11.77
CA GLU A 546 21.91 -17.23 13.02
C GLU A 546 20.91 -16.38 13.82
N SER A 547 19.75 -16.95 14.10
CA SER A 547 18.67 -16.32 14.85
C SER A 547 17.99 -17.31 15.80
N PHE A 548 16.89 -16.88 16.41
CA PHE A 548 16.07 -17.67 17.31
C PHE A 548 14.62 -17.60 16.89
N MET A 549 13.92 -18.72 17.05
CA MET A 549 12.49 -18.82 16.79
C MET A 549 11.85 -19.76 17.82
N GLY A 550 10.99 -19.23 18.68
CA GLY A 550 10.38 -19.99 19.77
C GLY A 550 11.40 -20.56 20.76
N GLY A 551 12.47 -19.81 21.04
CA GLY A 551 13.55 -20.17 21.95
C GLY A 551 14.58 -21.16 21.38
N LYS A 552 14.43 -21.56 20.11
CA LYS A 552 15.33 -22.50 19.43
C LYS A 552 16.21 -21.76 18.42
N ALA A 553 17.48 -22.13 18.36
CA ALA A 553 18.38 -21.61 17.32
C ALA A 553 17.88 -22.03 15.93
N ARG A 554 17.77 -21.07 15.02
CA ARG A 554 17.29 -21.27 13.65
C ARG A 554 18.00 -20.30 12.71
N LYS A 555 18.20 -20.74 11.47
CA LYS A 555 18.66 -19.87 10.40
C LYS A 555 17.50 -19.03 9.89
N ALA A 556 17.60 -17.72 10.05
CA ALA A 556 16.65 -16.76 9.51
C ALA A 556 17.21 -16.15 8.22
N GLY A 557 16.34 -15.82 7.28
CA GLY A 557 16.66 -15.07 6.08
C GLY A 557 17.18 -13.67 6.43
N LYS A 558 18.29 -13.27 5.81
CA LYS A 558 18.96 -12.01 6.11
C LYS A 558 18.06 -10.80 5.79
N PHE A 559 17.39 -10.80 4.65
CA PHE A 559 16.48 -9.73 4.21
C PHE A 559 15.23 -9.66 5.10
N ALA A 560 14.50 -10.78 5.24
CA ALA A 560 13.26 -10.81 6.01
C ALA A 560 13.48 -10.46 7.49
N LEU A 561 14.53 -11.01 8.12
CA LEU A 561 14.86 -10.70 9.51
C LEU A 561 15.22 -9.23 9.69
N THR A 562 16.09 -8.67 8.83
CA THR A 562 16.53 -7.27 8.97
C THR A 562 15.39 -6.29 8.72
N LEU A 563 14.51 -6.59 7.76
CA LEU A 563 13.28 -5.82 7.53
C LEU A 563 12.39 -5.82 8.78
N ARG A 564 12.08 -7.01 9.34
CA ARG A 564 11.26 -7.12 10.56
C ARG A 564 11.88 -6.37 11.73
N LEU A 565 13.18 -6.57 11.98
CA LEU A 565 13.88 -5.91 13.08
C LEU A 565 13.88 -4.39 12.92
N SER A 566 14.03 -3.87 11.71
CA SER A 566 13.97 -2.43 11.44
C SER A 566 12.58 -1.87 11.77
N LEU A 567 11.52 -2.50 11.26
CA LEU A 567 10.14 -2.09 11.51
C LEU A 567 9.79 -2.14 13.00
N TRP A 568 10.13 -3.24 13.67
CA TRP A 568 9.84 -3.39 15.10
C TRP A 568 10.64 -2.42 15.96
N SER A 569 11.89 -2.13 15.59
CA SER A 569 12.71 -1.16 16.32
C SER A 569 12.12 0.25 16.23
N GLU A 570 11.59 0.62 15.06
CA GLU A 570 10.85 1.87 14.87
C GLU A 570 9.58 1.91 15.72
N HIS A 571 8.73 0.88 15.61
CA HIS A 571 7.43 0.82 16.29
C HIS A 571 7.56 0.79 17.82
N LEU A 572 8.61 0.16 18.34
CA LEU A 572 8.90 0.06 19.77
C LEU A 572 9.84 1.16 20.30
N GLY A 573 10.43 1.96 19.40
CA GLY A 573 11.39 3.01 19.76
C GLY A 573 12.68 2.47 20.38
N LEU A 574 13.15 1.31 19.91
CA LEU A 574 14.35 0.65 20.42
C LEU A 574 15.62 1.31 19.88
N ARG A 575 16.64 1.40 20.74
CA ARG A 575 17.98 1.80 20.34
C ARG A 575 18.76 0.60 19.78
N THR A 576 19.85 0.87 19.06
CA THR A 576 20.70 -0.15 18.44
C THR A 576 21.14 -1.28 19.37
N GLY A 577 21.41 -0.97 20.66
CA GLY A 577 21.80 -1.97 21.66
C GLY A 577 20.65 -2.84 22.19
N GLU A 578 19.40 -2.48 21.93
CA GLU A 578 18.19 -3.12 22.46
C GLU A 578 17.55 -4.07 21.44
N VAL A 579 17.95 -4.02 20.17
CA VAL A 579 17.40 -4.84 19.06
C VAL A 579 17.54 -6.35 19.34
N GLY A 580 18.55 -6.75 20.12
CA GLY A 580 18.72 -8.15 20.54
C GLY A 580 17.54 -8.71 21.34
N GLN A 581 16.76 -7.86 22.02
CA GLN A 581 15.59 -8.25 22.82
C GLN A 581 14.41 -8.70 21.97
N ILE A 582 14.36 -8.28 20.71
CA ILE A 582 13.28 -8.60 19.77
C ILE A 582 13.71 -9.57 18.68
N LYS A 583 14.83 -10.27 18.88
CA LYS A 583 15.40 -11.19 17.89
C LYS A 583 14.50 -12.40 17.62
N ASP A 584 13.86 -12.92 18.66
CA ASP A 584 12.87 -14.01 18.55
C ASP A 584 11.45 -13.42 18.63
N PRO A 585 10.68 -13.41 17.53
CA PRO A 585 9.38 -12.73 17.52
C PRO A 585 8.25 -13.50 18.24
N VAL A 586 8.48 -14.74 18.67
CA VAL A 586 7.40 -15.67 19.09
C VAL A 586 7.36 -15.92 20.60
N ILE A 587 8.49 -15.78 21.28
CA ILE A 587 8.60 -16.01 22.72
C ILE A 587 7.83 -14.96 23.53
N ASP A 588 7.31 -15.39 24.68
CA ASP A 588 6.50 -14.53 25.55
C ASP A 588 7.22 -13.24 26.01
N PRO A 589 8.54 -13.24 26.36
CA PRO A 589 9.23 -12.00 26.70
C PRO A 589 9.20 -10.96 25.58
N THR A 590 9.36 -11.37 24.32
CA THR A 590 9.34 -10.44 23.19
C THR A 590 7.90 -10.04 22.84
N TYR A 591 6.99 -11.02 22.76
CA TYR A 591 5.62 -10.75 22.31
C TYR A 591 4.74 -10.11 23.39
N LYS A 592 4.72 -10.66 24.61
CA LYS A 592 3.85 -10.18 25.69
C LYS A 592 4.49 -9.02 26.45
N ASP A 593 5.73 -9.19 26.90
CA ASP A 593 6.34 -8.25 27.84
C ASP A 593 6.93 -7.00 27.16
N ILE A 594 7.28 -7.09 25.87
CA ILE A 594 7.75 -5.94 25.09
C ILE A 594 6.65 -5.45 24.14
N TRP A 595 6.21 -6.26 23.18
CA TRP A 595 5.32 -5.80 22.12
C TRP A 595 3.92 -5.42 22.64
N MET A 596 3.20 -6.37 23.26
CA MET A 596 1.85 -6.12 23.81
C MET A 596 1.87 -5.09 24.94
N ALA A 597 2.83 -5.18 25.86
CA ALA A 597 2.95 -4.25 26.97
C ALA A 597 3.18 -2.81 26.48
N THR A 598 4.09 -2.60 25.52
CA THR A 598 4.35 -1.27 24.94
C THR A 598 3.11 -0.71 24.27
N ALA A 599 2.42 -1.51 23.44
CA ALA A 599 1.18 -1.10 22.79
C ALA A 599 0.12 -0.65 23.81
N LYS A 600 -0.10 -1.46 24.86
CA LYS A 600 -1.09 -1.15 25.91
C LYS A 600 -0.72 0.10 26.70
N THR A 601 0.54 0.22 27.14
CA THR A 601 1.02 1.37 27.91
C THR A 601 0.93 2.65 27.09
N ASN A 602 1.35 2.63 25.82
CA ASN A 602 1.23 3.77 24.93
C ASN A 602 -0.24 4.18 24.73
N THR A 603 -1.15 3.21 24.47
CA THR A 603 -2.58 3.49 24.34
C THR A 603 -3.15 4.19 25.58
N MET A 604 -2.79 3.71 26.78
CA MET A 604 -3.23 4.34 28.03
C MET A 604 -2.71 5.77 28.15
N ILE A 605 -1.42 6.00 27.87
CA ILE A 605 -0.83 7.35 27.94
C ILE A 605 -1.50 8.30 26.94
N TYR A 606 -1.73 7.87 25.69
CA TYR A 606 -2.41 8.69 24.70
C TYR A 606 -3.86 9.00 25.10
N GLN A 607 -4.55 8.03 25.68
CA GLN A 607 -5.90 8.23 26.21
C GLN A 607 -5.91 9.24 27.36
N ASP A 608 -4.98 9.13 28.31
CA ASP A 608 -4.85 10.03 29.47
C ASP A 608 -4.58 11.47 29.01
N VAL A 609 -3.70 11.66 28.02
CA VAL A 609 -3.23 12.99 27.62
C VAL A 609 -4.16 13.68 26.62
N PHE A 610 -4.67 12.95 25.64
CA PHE A 610 -5.40 13.52 24.50
C PHE A 610 -6.87 13.10 24.44
N SER A 611 -7.26 12.00 25.10
CA SER A 611 -8.56 11.35 24.86
C SER A 611 -8.80 11.07 23.37
N CYS A 612 -7.74 10.62 22.68
CA CYS A 612 -7.71 10.52 21.23
C CYS A 612 -8.75 9.54 20.66
N ILE A 613 -9.17 9.79 19.42
CA ILE A 613 -10.04 8.89 18.65
C ILE A 613 -9.16 8.07 17.69
N PRO A 614 -9.44 6.76 17.50
CA PRO A 614 -10.45 5.94 18.16
C PRO A 614 -9.98 5.35 19.50
N ASN A 615 -10.91 4.97 20.38
CA ASN A 615 -10.63 4.32 21.67
C ASN A 615 -11.81 3.43 22.13
N ASP A 616 -11.54 2.43 22.98
CA ASP A 616 -12.56 1.46 23.41
C ASP A 616 -13.59 2.01 24.43
N LEU A 617 -13.35 3.21 24.98
CA LEU A 617 -14.30 3.86 25.90
C LEU A 617 -15.52 4.43 25.13
N MET A 618 -15.35 4.72 23.85
CA MET A 618 -16.37 5.31 22.99
C MET A 618 -17.15 4.25 22.21
N GLN A 619 -18.12 3.62 22.87
CA GLN A 619 -18.90 2.53 22.27
C GLN A 619 -20.07 3.00 21.39
N SER A 620 -20.48 4.27 21.47
CA SER A 620 -21.64 4.83 20.76
C SER A 620 -21.40 6.25 20.23
N ARG A 621 -22.19 6.70 19.24
CA ARG A 621 -22.17 8.08 18.74
C ARG A 621 -22.54 9.08 19.84
N ALA A 622 -23.44 8.70 20.75
CA ALA A 622 -23.79 9.53 21.90
C ALA A 622 -22.58 9.78 22.81
N SER A 623 -21.80 8.72 23.13
CA SER A 623 -20.58 8.86 23.93
C SER A 623 -19.51 9.71 23.23
N LEU A 624 -19.40 9.56 21.89
CA LEU A 624 -18.51 10.38 21.06
C LEU A 624 -18.89 11.86 21.14
N ARG A 625 -20.16 12.19 20.92
CA ARG A 625 -20.67 13.57 20.99
C ARG A 625 -20.49 14.20 22.36
N GLN A 626 -20.74 13.45 23.42
CA GLN A 626 -20.59 13.93 24.80
C GLN A 626 -19.13 14.30 25.10
N CYS A 627 -18.18 13.47 24.69
CA CYS A 627 -16.76 13.76 24.84
C CYS A 627 -16.30 14.93 23.96
N MET A 628 -16.76 15.00 22.71
CA MET A 628 -16.46 16.14 21.84
C MET A 628 -17.02 17.45 22.40
N ALA A 629 -18.22 17.45 22.99
CA ALA A 629 -18.83 18.63 23.60
C ALA A 629 -18.02 19.12 24.81
N SER A 630 -17.64 18.22 25.72
CA SER A 630 -16.84 18.59 26.90
C SER A 630 -15.45 19.11 26.56
N LEU A 631 -14.89 18.71 25.42
CA LEU A 631 -13.59 19.19 24.94
C LEU A 631 -13.68 20.49 24.12
N LYS A 632 -14.76 20.71 23.37
CA LYS A 632 -15.00 21.95 22.60
C LYS A 632 -15.14 23.20 23.47
N GLU A 633 -15.58 23.04 24.73
CA GLU A 633 -15.60 24.14 25.70
C GLU A 633 -14.20 24.62 26.11
N LYS A 634 -13.15 23.84 25.81
CA LYS A 634 -11.75 24.21 26.07
C LYS A 634 -11.12 24.85 24.81
N PRO A 635 -10.50 26.04 24.91
CA PRO A 635 -10.09 26.88 23.77
C PRO A 635 -9.02 26.29 22.83
N CYS A 636 -8.53 25.07 23.05
CA CYS A 636 -7.46 24.44 22.28
C CYS A 636 -7.88 23.19 21.47
N HIS A 637 -9.11 22.69 21.57
CA HIS A 637 -9.52 21.43 20.92
C HIS A 637 -10.31 21.67 19.64
N THR A 638 -9.60 21.84 18.50
CA THR A 638 -10.23 22.16 17.20
C THR A 638 -9.97 21.14 16.08
N THR A 639 -9.24 20.06 16.37
CA THR A 639 -8.98 18.96 15.43
C THR A 639 -10.10 17.92 15.47
N ILE A 640 -10.35 17.27 14.34
CA ILE A 640 -11.39 16.24 14.21
C ILE A 640 -11.13 15.03 15.13
N ASP A 641 -9.87 14.58 15.22
CA ASP A 641 -9.51 13.34 15.93
C ASP A 641 -9.04 13.57 17.39
N LEU A 642 -9.32 14.76 17.95
CA LEU A 642 -8.92 15.17 19.32
C LEU A 642 -7.40 15.07 19.54
N GLY A 643 -6.63 15.66 18.62
CA GLY A 643 -5.18 15.58 18.60
C GLY A 643 -4.45 16.60 19.48
N ILE A 644 -5.10 17.67 19.99
CA ILE A 644 -4.41 18.71 20.78
C ILE A 644 -4.54 18.43 22.28
N ALA A 645 -3.42 18.43 23.00
CA ALA A 645 -3.41 18.26 24.44
C ALA A 645 -3.93 19.50 25.18
N PRO A 646 -4.55 19.35 26.37
CA PRO A 646 -4.84 20.46 27.26
C PRO A 646 -3.54 21.13 27.76
N SER A 647 -3.63 22.39 28.20
CA SER A 647 -2.45 23.14 28.67
C SER A 647 -1.84 22.60 29.96
N LYS A 648 -2.65 21.96 30.81
CA LYS A 648 -2.24 21.26 32.04
C LYS A 648 -3.08 20.00 32.20
N LEU A 649 -2.46 18.91 32.65
CA LEU A 649 -3.16 17.69 33.05
C LEU A 649 -3.38 17.70 34.56
N GLU A 650 -4.61 17.45 34.98
CA GLU A 650 -4.96 17.27 36.39
C GLU A 650 -4.63 15.82 36.79
N SER A 651 -3.75 15.66 37.78
CA SER A 651 -3.46 14.37 38.39
C SER A 651 -3.88 14.40 39.85
N TYR A 652 -4.55 13.33 40.29
CA TYR A 652 -4.99 13.17 41.67
C TYR A 652 -4.00 12.25 42.39
N GLN A 653 -3.07 12.84 43.15
CA GLN A 653 -2.23 12.10 44.08
C GLN A 653 -2.54 12.56 45.52
N GLY A 654 -2.93 11.62 46.38
CA GLY A 654 -3.07 11.89 47.82
C GLY A 654 -4.16 12.87 48.26
N GLY A 655 -5.12 13.22 47.40
CA GLY A 655 -6.18 14.19 47.70
C GLY A 655 -5.91 15.62 47.22
N ASP A 656 -4.70 15.89 46.71
CA ASP A 656 -4.33 17.16 46.08
C ASP A 656 -4.33 17.04 44.55
N ILE A 657 -4.72 18.13 43.86
CA ILE A 657 -4.71 18.23 42.39
C ILE A 657 -3.35 18.79 41.96
N GLU A 658 -2.48 17.93 41.45
CA GLU A 658 -1.21 18.36 40.84
C GLU A 658 -1.38 18.53 39.33
N CYS A 659 -0.98 19.70 38.83
CA CYS A 659 -0.98 20.02 37.40
C CYS A 659 0.34 19.61 36.74
N ILE A 660 0.30 18.62 35.84
CA ILE A 660 1.49 18.11 35.13
C ILE A 660 1.50 18.64 33.68
N ASP A 661 2.68 18.98 33.15
CA ASP A 661 2.85 19.27 31.71
C ASP A 661 2.59 17.97 30.90
N PRO A 662 1.67 17.97 29.92
CA PRO A 662 1.45 16.85 29.01
C PRO A 662 2.73 16.18 28.49
N MET A 663 3.77 16.97 28.20
CA MET A 663 5.04 16.44 27.71
C MET A 663 5.74 15.53 28.73
N GLU A 664 5.61 15.77 30.04
CA GLU A 664 6.22 14.92 31.06
C GLU A 664 5.59 13.52 31.07
N ARG A 665 4.25 13.45 30.95
CA ARG A 665 3.54 12.18 30.80
C ARG A 665 3.93 11.46 29.51
N LEU A 666 4.06 12.21 28.42
CA LEU A 666 4.42 11.66 27.10
C LEU A 666 5.85 11.13 27.01
N LYS A 667 6.80 11.57 27.87
CA LYS A 667 8.15 10.98 27.94
C LYS A 667 8.15 9.48 28.25
N SER A 668 7.06 8.96 28.81
CA SER A 668 6.89 7.54 29.10
C SER A 668 6.49 6.71 27.87
N VAL A 669 6.07 7.35 26.78
CA VAL A 669 5.76 6.69 25.51
C VAL A 669 7.05 6.15 24.90
N LYS A 670 7.02 4.90 24.43
CA LYS A 670 8.13 4.28 23.71
C LYS A 670 7.71 3.90 22.30
N GLY A 671 8.44 4.43 21.31
CA GLY A 671 8.08 4.23 19.90
C GLY A 671 6.71 4.79 19.57
N HIS A 672 6.02 4.07 18.69
CA HIS A 672 4.79 4.52 18.05
C HIS A 672 3.62 3.52 18.16
N LEU A 673 3.91 2.29 18.60
CA LEU A 673 2.95 1.20 18.65
C LEU A 673 1.83 1.47 19.67
N VAL A 674 0.58 1.26 19.27
CA VAL A 674 -0.61 1.33 20.13
C VAL A 674 -1.55 0.16 19.85
N SER A 675 -2.32 -0.27 20.84
CA SER A 675 -3.36 -1.27 20.64
C SER A 675 -4.45 -0.74 19.70
N PHE A 676 -4.90 -1.59 18.76
CA PHE A 676 -6.03 -1.25 17.91
C PHE A 676 -7.34 -1.40 18.71
N PRO A 677 -8.22 -0.37 18.75
CA PRO A 677 -9.43 -0.42 19.55
C PRO A 677 -10.47 -1.34 18.90
N LEU A 678 -10.90 -2.38 19.60
CA LEU A 678 -11.84 -3.39 19.09
C LEU A 678 -13.31 -3.05 19.40
N ASP A 679 -13.55 -2.25 20.45
CA ASP A 679 -14.87 -1.91 20.98
C ASP A 679 -15.34 -0.50 20.56
N PHE A 680 -14.49 0.25 19.86
CA PHE A 680 -14.84 1.60 19.39
C PHE A 680 -16.08 1.59 18.48
N MET A 681 -17.14 2.30 18.86
CA MET A 681 -18.42 2.35 18.15
C MET A 681 -19.05 0.96 17.92
N CYS A 682 -18.87 0.00 18.84
CA CYS A 682 -19.41 -1.34 18.70
C CYS A 682 -20.96 -1.41 18.79
N LYS A 683 -21.60 -0.39 19.37
CA LYS A 683 -23.08 -0.30 19.49
C LYS A 683 -23.75 0.38 18.29
N GLU A 684 -22.98 0.77 17.28
CA GLU A 684 -23.46 1.54 16.14
C GLU A 684 -23.41 0.71 14.85
N ASP A 685 -24.38 0.94 13.97
CA ASP A 685 -24.28 0.50 12.58
C ASP A 685 -23.49 1.55 11.77
N LEU A 686 -22.29 1.16 11.35
CA LEU A 686 -21.37 2.04 10.63
C LEU A 686 -21.61 2.06 9.11
N ARG A 687 -22.62 1.35 8.61
CA ARG A 687 -22.97 1.41 7.19
C ARG A 687 -23.50 2.80 6.83
N PRO A 688 -23.27 3.26 5.59
CA PRO A 688 -23.89 4.49 5.11
C PRO A 688 -25.41 4.45 5.30
N VAL A 689 -26.02 5.61 5.54
CA VAL A 689 -27.48 5.75 5.69
C VAL A 689 -28.10 6.46 4.48
N PHE A 690 -29.42 6.35 4.29
CA PHE A 690 -30.12 6.77 3.07
C PHE A 690 -29.88 8.22 2.60
N ASN A 691 -29.51 9.13 3.51
CA ASN A 691 -29.24 10.53 3.21
C ASN A 691 -27.77 10.82 2.86
N GLU A 692 -26.93 9.79 2.74
CA GLU A 692 -25.51 9.86 2.41
C GLU A 692 -25.28 9.32 0.99
N SER A 693 -24.43 9.97 0.20
CA SER A 693 -24.15 9.55 -1.18
C SER A 693 -23.63 8.12 -1.26
N GLU A 694 -22.85 7.71 -0.28
CA GLU A 694 -22.23 6.40 -0.15
C GLU A 694 -23.25 5.28 0.01
N TYR A 695 -24.48 5.57 0.46
CA TYR A 695 -25.57 4.59 0.51
C TYR A 695 -25.98 4.10 -0.88
N TYR A 696 -25.86 4.98 -1.88
CA TYR A 696 -26.19 4.67 -3.27
C TYR A 696 -24.99 4.13 -4.06
N ALA A 697 -23.80 4.09 -3.44
CA ALA A 697 -22.64 3.47 -4.02
C ALA A 697 -22.71 1.93 -3.89
N SER A 698 -22.13 1.22 -4.86
CA SER A 698 -21.98 -0.23 -4.75
C SER A 698 -21.12 -0.57 -3.52
N ALA A 699 -21.56 -1.53 -2.70
CA ALA A 699 -20.81 -1.97 -1.52
C ALA A 699 -19.37 -2.41 -1.86
N GLN A 700 -19.16 -2.94 -3.07
CA GLN A 700 -17.85 -3.36 -3.59
C GLN A 700 -16.81 -2.23 -3.72
N VAL A 701 -17.24 -0.96 -3.58
CA VAL A 701 -16.34 0.19 -3.49
C VAL A 701 -15.56 0.19 -2.19
N PHE A 702 -16.13 -0.37 -1.12
CA PHE A 702 -15.60 -0.28 0.25
C PHE A 702 -14.95 -1.57 0.77
N HIS A 703 -15.01 -2.69 0.04
CA HIS A 703 -14.47 -3.98 0.47
C HIS A 703 -13.75 -4.76 -0.62
#